data_AF-A0A932I6G0-F1
#
_entry.id   AF-A0A932I6G0-F1
#
_cell.length_a   1.000
_cell.length_b   1.000
_cell.length_c   1.000
_cell.angle_alpha   90.00
_cell.angle_beta   90.00
_cell.angle_gamma   90.00
#
_symmetry.space_group_name_H-M   'P 1'
#
loop_
_entity.id
_entity.type
_entity.pdbx_description
1 polymer ?
#
loop_
_entity_poly.entity_id
_entity_poly.type
_entity_poly.pdbx_seq_one_letter_code
_entity_poly.pdbx_strand_id
1 'polypeptide(L)'
;MLGFIQKVFGGSKSEKDVKKIEPYVAKINQFFASYQSLSNDQLRNKTREFRERIKQHLTGIDAEIAERNAAAEALPFNDLLGKDAIYQEVDKLKKDRDKKIEEILEILLPEAFAVVKETARRFKENTEIISTATQLDRDLSVKKDYITIDGDRSIFKNTWTAGGGQVTWNMVHYDVQLIGGVVLHQGKIAEMATGEGKTLVSTLPSYLNALPAEGVHIVTVNDYLARRDQEWNGTIFEWLGITVDCIDKHQPNSEERRKAYLADITYGTNNEFGFDYLRDNMVHTPEEMVQRKHHYAMVDEVDSVLIDDARTPLIISGPVPKGEDQQFHIHKPRIQQLVQEQERIIRNGLIEAKKRFAEGDDDPKTGGLHLFRAFRGLPKYGPVIKFLSEPGVKVKMQKAENYYLQDQQRNMQIVDDELLFHIDEKNNSVELTDKGLAMITRTGEDPEFFVLPDIGVKLAEVEKSASSADEKLQLKENILNDYAQKADRIHTVQQLLKAYTLFDKDVEYVVMDGAIKIVDEQTGRILDGRRYSDGLHQAIEAKENVKIEAATQTYATITLQNYFRMYHKLAGMTGTAETEAAELWSIYKLDVVSIPTNIKMIRNDKQDLVYKTKREKYKSVIDEIEALRNAGRPCLVGTTSVEVSELLSRMLQQKRIPHNVLNAKQHAKEAQVVAEAGLPGAVTIATNMAGRGTDIKLGPGVKEAGGLAIIGTERHESRRVDRQLRGRAGRQGDPGSSQFYVSLEDDLMRMFGSERIASVMDKLGYKEGDVIQHSMISNSIQRAQKKVEENNFGIRKRLLEYDDVMNMQRNAVYKRRNHALFGERLALDIDTSFSAMAEGLVSSFREQEDFEGFRMSCIVNFGLDSSIAEEDFKKSDLNKLIEQVYNEATERYTQHKEEIHKQAIPVFKNIRVTQGSHIENVVVPFTDGRKGLNVLANLDKTLQTNGAELSNALEKTITLAVIDDSWKEHLRAMDDLKQSVQTAYLEQKDPLVIYKMEAYNQFRNMNADVNKDIVSFLSHSSLPIQQESAPLKEGRQQKTDMSNMRANKEEVDAAGEDYAANEKDKMVPVSVGPKIGRNDPCPCGSGKKYKHCHGKDA
;
A
#
# COMPACT_ATOMS: atom_id res chain seq x y z
N MET A 1 -43.07 -2.14 12.79
CA MET A 1 -43.20 -3.00 11.59
C MET A 1 -41.95 -3.85 11.30
N LEU A 2 -40.72 -3.34 11.44
CA LEU A 2 -39.48 -4.10 11.17
C LEU A 2 -39.27 -5.36 12.04
N GLY A 3 -39.57 -5.30 13.35
CA GLY A 3 -39.36 -6.45 14.26
C GLY A 3 -40.29 -7.65 14.03
N PHE A 4 -41.45 -7.46 13.39
CA PHE A 4 -42.37 -8.56 13.05
C PHE A 4 -41.89 -9.32 11.81
N ILE A 5 -41.37 -8.60 10.81
CA ILE A 5 -40.81 -9.19 9.58
C ILE A 5 -39.50 -9.95 9.88
N GLN A 6 -38.64 -9.42 10.75
CA GLN A 6 -37.42 -10.14 11.18
C GLN A 6 -37.71 -11.45 11.92
N LYS A 7 -38.74 -11.48 12.78
CA LYS A 7 -39.13 -12.72 13.49
C LYS A 7 -39.74 -13.77 12.57
N VAL A 8 -40.50 -13.36 11.54
CA VAL A 8 -41.13 -14.29 10.59
C VAL A 8 -40.11 -14.93 9.63
N PHE A 9 -38.97 -14.28 9.36
CA PHE A 9 -37.89 -14.80 8.51
C PHE A 9 -36.69 -15.41 9.28
N GLY A 10 -36.86 -15.70 10.58
CA GLY A 10 -35.88 -16.46 11.36
C GLY A 10 -34.71 -15.66 11.94
N GLY A 11 -34.90 -14.36 12.25
CA GLY A 11 -33.91 -13.52 12.90
C GLY A 11 -33.03 -12.70 11.95
N SER A 12 -32.18 -11.83 12.51
CA SER A 12 -31.17 -11.06 11.75
C SER A 12 -30.08 -11.99 11.17
N LYS A 13 -29.32 -11.53 10.16
CA LYS A 13 -28.19 -12.31 9.60
C LYS A 13 -27.19 -12.70 10.70
N SER A 14 -26.81 -11.74 11.55
CA SER A 14 -25.92 -11.95 12.69
C SER A 14 -26.46 -13.00 13.65
N GLU A 15 -27.75 -12.97 14.01
CA GLU A 15 -28.36 -13.99 14.89
C GLU A 15 -28.27 -15.41 14.28
N LYS A 16 -28.46 -15.55 12.97
CA LYS A 16 -28.34 -16.83 12.29
C LYS A 16 -26.90 -17.34 12.26
N ASP A 17 -25.93 -16.46 12.07
CA ASP A 17 -24.53 -16.83 12.01
C ASP A 17 -23.98 -17.18 13.40
N VAL A 18 -24.34 -16.42 14.45
CA VAL A 18 -24.03 -16.76 15.83
C VAL A 18 -24.63 -18.12 16.23
N LYS A 19 -25.88 -18.39 15.84
CA LYS A 19 -26.56 -19.67 16.14
C LYS A 19 -25.85 -20.88 15.53
N LYS A 20 -25.16 -20.73 14.40
CA LYS A 20 -24.34 -21.81 13.81
C LYS A 20 -23.08 -22.09 14.64
N ILE A 21 -22.62 -21.11 15.43
CA ILE A 21 -21.39 -21.17 16.23
C ILE A 21 -21.66 -21.64 17.67
N GLU A 22 -22.87 -21.43 18.20
CA GLU A 22 -23.27 -21.90 19.54
C GLU A 22 -22.86 -23.35 19.87
N PRO A 23 -22.99 -24.34 18.96
CA PRO A 23 -22.54 -25.70 19.23
C PRO A 23 -21.03 -25.83 19.49
N TYR A 24 -20.20 -25.00 18.86
CA TYR A 24 -18.76 -24.96 19.12
C TYR A 24 -18.48 -24.44 20.52
N VAL A 25 -19.15 -23.35 20.93
CA VAL A 25 -19.02 -22.76 22.28
C VAL A 25 -19.36 -23.78 23.36
N ALA A 26 -20.45 -24.54 23.17
CA ALA A 26 -20.84 -25.60 24.10
C ALA A 26 -19.76 -26.70 24.22
N LYS A 27 -19.19 -27.15 23.09
CA LYS A 27 -18.10 -28.14 23.09
C LYS A 27 -16.82 -27.59 23.73
N ILE A 28 -16.45 -26.34 23.44
CA ILE A 28 -15.29 -25.67 24.06
C ILE A 28 -15.46 -25.66 25.57
N ASN A 29 -16.63 -25.25 26.06
CA ASN A 29 -16.89 -25.20 27.51
C ASN A 29 -16.92 -26.59 28.15
N GLN A 30 -17.34 -27.62 27.43
CA GLN A 30 -17.25 -29.02 27.89
C GLN A 30 -15.79 -29.48 28.06
N PHE A 31 -14.92 -29.22 27.08
CA PHE A 31 -13.49 -29.52 27.19
C PHE A 31 -12.81 -28.65 28.25
N PHE A 32 -13.16 -27.37 28.34
CA PHE A 32 -12.64 -26.47 29.37
C PHE A 32 -12.94 -27.03 30.77
N ALA A 33 -14.16 -27.52 31.01
CA ALA A 33 -14.52 -28.15 32.28
C ALA A 33 -13.71 -29.43 32.56
N SER A 34 -13.48 -30.28 31.54
CA SER A 34 -12.69 -31.50 31.74
C SER A 34 -11.20 -31.22 31.97
N TYR A 35 -10.66 -30.17 31.34
CA TYR A 35 -9.24 -29.80 31.42
C TYR A 35 -8.83 -29.17 32.76
N GLN A 36 -9.79 -28.73 33.58
CA GLN A 36 -9.51 -28.28 34.95
C GLN A 36 -8.83 -29.37 35.81
N SER A 37 -9.08 -30.65 35.50
CA SER A 37 -8.49 -31.79 36.21
C SER A 37 -7.06 -32.13 35.78
N LEU A 38 -6.57 -31.57 34.67
CA LEU A 38 -5.24 -31.86 34.14
C LEU A 38 -4.15 -31.17 34.96
N SER A 39 -3.01 -31.83 35.13
CA SER A 39 -1.77 -31.16 35.59
C SER A 39 -1.28 -30.11 34.58
N ASN A 40 -0.35 -29.26 35.00
CA ASN A 40 0.31 -28.29 34.11
C ASN A 40 1.01 -28.97 32.94
N ASP A 41 1.73 -30.07 33.20
CA ASP A 41 2.41 -30.85 32.15
C ASP A 41 1.42 -31.49 31.17
N GLN A 42 0.31 -32.05 31.67
CA GLN A 42 -0.70 -32.66 30.81
C GLN A 42 -1.40 -31.65 29.92
N LEU A 43 -1.76 -30.47 30.45
CA LEU A 43 -2.36 -29.40 29.66
C LEU A 43 -1.38 -28.90 28.59
N ARG A 44 -0.13 -28.66 28.97
CA ARG A 44 0.93 -28.22 28.07
C ARG A 44 1.23 -29.25 26.97
N ASN A 45 1.19 -30.55 27.30
CA ASN A 45 1.42 -31.63 26.33
C ASN A 45 0.31 -31.73 25.26
N LYS A 46 -0.85 -31.08 25.45
CA LYS A 46 -1.89 -31.01 24.41
C LYS A 46 -1.38 -30.38 23.11
N THR A 47 -0.48 -29.39 23.17
CA THR A 47 0.13 -28.81 21.96
C THR A 47 0.84 -29.89 21.13
N ARG A 48 1.62 -30.75 21.79
CA ARG A 48 2.33 -31.86 21.12
C ARG A 48 1.36 -32.90 20.57
N GLU A 49 0.32 -33.24 21.33
CA GLU A 49 -0.74 -34.16 20.89
C GLU A 49 -1.44 -33.64 19.62
N PHE A 50 -1.77 -32.35 19.56
CA PHE A 50 -2.41 -31.76 18.40
C PHE A 50 -1.47 -31.71 17.19
N ARG A 51 -0.20 -31.32 17.37
CA ARG A 51 0.82 -31.35 16.31
C ARG A 51 0.98 -32.76 15.71
N GLU A 52 1.00 -33.78 16.55
CA GLU A 52 1.09 -35.18 16.11
C GLU A 52 -0.16 -35.63 15.34
N ARG A 53 -1.36 -35.28 15.83
CA ARG A 53 -2.63 -35.56 15.11
C ARG A 53 -2.68 -34.89 13.75
N ILE A 54 -2.21 -33.65 13.63
CA ILE A 54 -2.10 -32.93 12.36
C ILE A 54 -1.12 -33.65 11.43
N LYS A 55 0.08 -33.97 11.92
CA LYS A 55 1.10 -34.69 11.14
C LYS A 55 0.59 -36.03 10.62
N GLN A 56 -0.11 -36.80 11.46
CA GLN A 56 -0.74 -38.06 11.05
C GLN A 56 -1.80 -37.86 9.97
N HIS A 57 -2.61 -36.80 10.08
CA HIS A 57 -3.61 -36.47 9.07
C HIS A 57 -2.98 -36.08 7.71
N LEU A 58 -1.82 -35.41 7.74
CA LEU A 58 -1.12 -34.94 6.54
C LEU A 58 -0.15 -35.96 5.93
N THR A 59 0.17 -37.05 6.63
CA THR A 59 1.20 -38.02 6.21
C THR A 59 0.98 -38.55 4.78
N GLY A 60 -0.27 -38.80 4.38
CA GLY A 60 -0.59 -39.28 3.04
C GLY A 60 -0.27 -38.27 1.93
N ILE A 61 -0.70 -37.02 2.10
CA ILE A 61 -0.48 -35.97 1.10
C ILE A 61 0.97 -35.48 1.09
N ASP A 62 1.63 -35.45 2.25
CA ASP A 62 3.04 -35.11 2.36
C ASP A 62 3.92 -36.16 1.66
N ALA A 63 3.58 -37.44 1.78
CA ALA A 63 4.25 -38.52 1.07
C ALA A 63 4.07 -38.41 -0.45
N GLU A 64 2.86 -38.09 -0.92
CA GLU A 64 2.59 -37.89 -2.35
C GLU A 64 3.37 -36.69 -2.92
N ILE A 65 3.41 -35.56 -2.19
CA ILE A 65 4.22 -34.40 -2.58
C ILE A 65 5.71 -34.76 -2.65
N ALA A 66 6.23 -35.48 -1.66
CA ALA A 66 7.63 -35.90 -1.63
C ALA A 66 7.97 -36.87 -2.77
N GLU A 67 7.09 -37.83 -3.05
CA GLU A 67 7.24 -38.78 -4.16
C GLU A 67 7.26 -38.07 -5.51
N ARG A 68 6.33 -37.12 -5.73
CA ARG A 68 6.29 -36.34 -6.98
C ARG A 68 7.51 -35.45 -7.14
N ASN A 69 7.97 -34.77 -6.09
CA ASN A 69 9.21 -33.99 -6.14
C ASN A 69 10.42 -34.89 -6.46
N ALA A 70 10.53 -36.05 -5.81
CA ALA A 70 11.60 -37.01 -6.10
C ALA A 70 11.53 -37.55 -7.54
N ALA A 71 10.32 -37.77 -8.08
CA ALA A 71 10.13 -38.14 -9.47
C ALA A 71 10.58 -37.04 -10.45
N ALA A 72 10.30 -35.77 -10.13
CA ALA A 72 10.78 -34.62 -10.91
C ALA A 72 12.32 -34.50 -10.87
N GLU A 73 12.93 -34.76 -9.71
CA GLU A 73 14.39 -34.78 -9.56
C GLU A 73 15.04 -35.96 -10.32
N ALA A 74 14.39 -37.12 -10.34
CA ALA A 74 14.88 -38.33 -11.01
C ALA A 74 14.79 -38.28 -12.54
N LEU A 75 13.92 -37.43 -13.09
CA LEU A 75 13.85 -37.22 -14.54
C LEU A 75 15.16 -36.62 -15.08
N PRO A 76 15.63 -37.04 -16.27
CA PRO A 76 16.82 -36.48 -16.90
C PRO A 76 16.76 -34.96 -16.97
N PHE A 77 17.91 -34.29 -16.84
CA PHE A 77 17.99 -32.83 -16.91
C PHE A 77 17.34 -32.25 -18.18
N ASN A 78 17.34 -33.02 -19.27
CA ASN A 78 16.81 -32.62 -20.58
C ASN A 78 15.30 -32.87 -20.75
N ASP A 79 14.62 -33.58 -19.83
CA ASP A 79 13.17 -33.82 -19.89
C ASP A 79 12.41 -32.71 -19.15
N LEU A 80 12.36 -31.53 -19.77
CA LEU A 80 11.77 -30.32 -19.19
C LEU A 80 10.24 -30.39 -19.11
N LEU A 81 9.61 -30.96 -20.14
CA LEU A 81 8.15 -31.11 -20.23
C LEU A 81 7.61 -32.10 -19.18
N GLY A 82 8.29 -33.23 -18.98
CA GLY A 82 7.93 -34.19 -17.93
C GLY A 82 8.05 -33.58 -16.53
N LYS A 83 9.11 -32.81 -16.29
CA LYS A 83 9.31 -32.10 -15.01
C LYS A 83 8.24 -31.05 -14.76
N ASP A 84 7.90 -30.23 -15.74
CA ASP A 84 6.87 -29.20 -15.56
C ASP A 84 5.50 -29.80 -15.23
N ALA A 85 5.10 -30.88 -15.90
CA ALA A 85 3.85 -31.58 -15.61
C ALA A 85 3.79 -32.05 -14.14
N ILE A 86 4.87 -32.66 -13.64
CA ILE A 86 4.96 -33.10 -12.24
C ILE A 86 4.93 -31.90 -11.29
N TYR A 87 5.64 -30.83 -11.63
CA TYR A 87 5.66 -29.61 -10.83
C TYR A 87 4.28 -28.93 -10.71
N GLN A 88 3.49 -28.93 -11.79
CA GLN A 88 2.09 -28.46 -11.75
C GLN A 88 1.21 -29.35 -10.86
N GLU A 89 1.42 -30.67 -10.88
CA GLU A 89 0.76 -31.60 -9.95
C GLU A 89 1.13 -31.30 -8.50
N VAL A 90 2.42 -31.07 -8.21
CA VAL A 90 2.92 -30.68 -6.88
C VAL A 90 2.26 -29.38 -6.40
N ASP A 91 2.16 -28.36 -7.27
CA ASP A 91 1.51 -27.10 -6.92
C ASP A 91 0.03 -27.28 -6.56
N LYS A 92 -0.66 -28.23 -7.23
CA LYS A 92 -2.04 -28.61 -6.90
C LYS A 92 -2.11 -29.36 -5.56
N LEU A 93 -1.22 -30.33 -5.34
CA LEU A 93 -1.14 -31.08 -4.08
C LEU A 93 -0.85 -30.17 -2.88
N LYS A 94 0.01 -29.15 -3.03
CA LYS A 94 0.25 -28.14 -2.00
C LYS A 94 -1.02 -27.38 -1.62
N LYS A 95 -1.89 -27.05 -2.58
CA LYS A 95 -3.20 -26.41 -2.31
C LYS A 95 -4.18 -27.37 -1.63
N ASP A 96 -4.15 -28.65 -2.00
CA ASP A 96 -5.00 -29.66 -1.36
C ASP A 96 -4.51 -29.98 0.07
N ARG A 97 -3.20 -29.89 0.32
CA ARG A 97 -2.61 -29.97 1.67
C ARG A 97 -3.12 -28.84 2.56
N ASP A 98 -3.21 -27.61 2.06
CA ASP A 98 -3.81 -26.50 2.82
C ASP A 98 -5.26 -26.80 3.21
N LYS A 99 -6.07 -27.36 2.30
CA LYS A 99 -7.45 -27.78 2.63
C LYS A 99 -7.49 -28.86 3.71
N LYS A 100 -6.56 -29.83 3.67
CA LYS A 100 -6.44 -30.88 4.70
C LYS A 100 -6.05 -30.30 6.06
N ILE A 101 -5.22 -29.25 6.09
CA ILE A 101 -4.94 -28.50 7.31
C ILE A 101 -6.23 -27.90 7.86
N GLU A 102 -7.02 -27.21 7.05
CA GLU A 102 -8.28 -26.61 7.50
C GLU A 102 -9.28 -27.65 8.04
N GLU A 103 -9.39 -28.80 7.37
CA GLU A 103 -10.24 -29.92 7.83
C GLU A 103 -9.87 -30.39 9.25
N ILE A 104 -8.58 -30.62 9.52
CA ILE A 104 -8.14 -31.09 10.84
C ILE A 104 -8.21 -29.98 11.91
N LEU A 105 -7.95 -28.71 11.54
CA LEU A 105 -8.05 -27.59 12.48
C LEU A 105 -9.49 -27.38 12.95
N GLU A 106 -10.49 -27.51 12.09
CA GLU A 106 -11.91 -27.45 12.47
C GLU A 106 -12.30 -28.56 13.47
N ILE A 107 -11.74 -29.76 13.31
CA ILE A 107 -11.94 -30.88 14.26
C ILE A 107 -11.29 -30.56 15.61
N LEU A 108 -10.09 -30.00 15.60
CA LEU A 108 -9.31 -29.68 16.81
C LEU A 108 -9.80 -28.42 17.53
N LEU A 109 -10.53 -27.54 16.84
CA LEU A 109 -10.90 -26.21 17.34
C LEU A 109 -11.46 -26.23 18.77
N PRO A 110 -12.46 -27.07 19.12
CA PRO A 110 -13.04 -27.04 20.45
C PRO A 110 -12.04 -27.40 21.56
N GLU A 111 -11.17 -28.38 21.29
CA GLU A 111 -10.12 -28.82 22.22
C GLU A 111 -9.04 -27.74 22.36
N ALA A 112 -8.58 -27.18 21.24
CA ALA A 112 -7.53 -26.17 21.22
C ALA A 112 -7.95 -24.88 21.92
N PHE A 113 -9.18 -24.39 21.69
CA PHE A 113 -9.69 -23.20 22.37
C PHE A 113 -9.87 -23.43 23.87
N ALA A 114 -10.26 -24.64 24.27
CA ALA A 114 -10.33 -25.00 25.68
C ALA A 114 -8.95 -25.00 26.36
N VAL A 115 -7.89 -25.43 25.67
CA VAL A 115 -6.50 -25.35 26.17
C VAL A 115 -6.09 -23.91 26.45
N VAL A 116 -6.34 -23.00 25.51
CA VAL A 116 -6.01 -21.57 25.68
C VAL A 116 -6.84 -20.96 26.81
N LYS A 117 -8.15 -21.23 26.86
CA LYS A 117 -9.04 -20.73 27.92
C LYS A 117 -8.63 -21.23 29.31
N GLU A 118 -8.26 -22.50 29.43
CA GLU A 118 -7.77 -23.09 30.69
C GLU A 118 -6.39 -22.53 31.08
N THR A 119 -5.50 -22.31 30.12
CA THR A 119 -4.22 -21.63 30.35
C THR A 119 -4.43 -20.22 30.90
N ALA A 120 -5.32 -19.45 30.28
CA ALA A 120 -5.68 -18.11 30.74
C ALA A 120 -6.24 -18.11 32.17
N ARG A 121 -7.07 -19.10 32.53
CA ARG A 121 -7.55 -19.28 33.91
C ARG A 121 -6.42 -19.54 34.89
N ARG A 122 -5.49 -20.45 34.56
CA ARG A 122 -4.37 -20.79 35.44
C ARG A 122 -3.47 -19.59 35.73
N PHE A 123 -3.12 -18.82 34.71
CA PHE A 123 -2.34 -17.58 34.88
C PHE A 123 -3.10 -16.51 35.69
N LYS A 124 -4.43 -16.45 35.59
CA LYS A 124 -5.25 -15.55 36.40
C LYS A 124 -5.30 -15.95 37.87
N GLU A 125 -5.40 -17.26 38.16
CA GLU A 125 -5.64 -17.77 39.51
C GLU A 125 -4.35 -18.03 40.31
N ASN A 126 -3.20 -18.16 39.64
CA ASN A 126 -1.93 -18.50 40.28
C ASN A 126 -0.88 -17.44 39.95
N THR A 127 -0.01 -17.12 40.92
CA THR A 127 1.11 -16.18 40.73
C THR A 127 2.26 -16.81 39.94
N GLU A 128 2.41 -18.13 40.05
CA GLU A 128 3.44 -18.91 39.38
C GLU A 128 2.84 -20.20 38.80
N ILE A 129 3.26 -20.54 37.58
CA ILE A 129 2.90 -21.77 36.88
C ILE A 129 4.14 -22.64 36.79
N ILE A 130 4.09 -23.80 37.45
CA ILE A 130 5.21 -24.74 37.50
C ILE A 130 4.92 -25.92 36.56
N SER A 131 5.86 -26.21 35.67
CA SER A 131 5.83 -27.35 34.74
C SER A 131 7.21 -27.94 34.55
N THR A 132 7.32 -29.06 33.85
CA THR A 132 8.60 -29.63 33.41
C THR A 132 9.26 -28.71 32.38
N ALA A 133 10.55 -28.42 32.57
CA ALA A 133 11.32 -27.54 31.69
C ALA A 133 11.56 -28.18 30.32
N THR A 134 11.15 -27.50 29.27
CA THR A 134 11.47 -27.84 27.87
C THR A 134 12.73 -27.12 27.41
N GLN A 135 13.28 -27.51 26.26
CA GLN A 135 14.42 -26.76 25.67
C GLN A 135 14.04 -25.30 25.38
N LEU A 136 12.81 -25.07 24.89
CA LEU A 136 12.30 -23.72 24.66
C LEU A 136 12.28 -22.87 25.93
N ASP A 137 11.87 -23.44 27.07
CA ASP A 137 11.89 -22.70 28.35
C ASP A 137 13.32 -22.31 28.76
N ARG A 138 14.27 -23.22 28.56
CA ARG A 138 15.69 -22.97 28.87
C ARG A 138 16.22 -21.83 28.00
N ASP A 139 15.93 -21.85 26.70
CA ASP A 139 16.35 -20.80 25.77
C ASP A 139 15.71 -19.44 26.08
N LEU A 140 14.41 -19.44 26.41
CA LEU A 140 13.67 -18.22 26.77
C LEU A 140 14.11 -17.65 28.13
N SER A 141 14.44 -18.50 29.11
CA SER A 141 14.87 -18.07 30.45
C SER A 141 16.13 -17.20 30.46
N VAL A 142 16.96 -17.28 29.41
CA VAL A 142 18.13 -16.42 29.22
C VAL A 142 17.74 -14.97 28.90
N LYS A 143 16.60 -14.79 28.22
CA LYS A 143 16.15 -13.49 27.67
C LYS A 143 14.94 -12.91 28.41
N LYS A 144 14.17 -13.73 29.12
CA LYS A 144 12.87 -13.38 29.70
C LYS A 144 12.91 -13.53 31.22
N ASP A 145 12.67 -12.43 31.92
CA ASP A 145 12.73 -12.31 33.39
C ASP A 145 11.56 -12.97 34.14
N TYR A 146 10.47 -13.28 33.44
CA TYR A 146 9.30 -13.98 33.97
C TYR A 146 9.43 -15.52 33.94
N ILE A 147 10.52 -16.06 33.41
CA ILE A 147 10.79 -17.50 33.36
C ILE A 147 12.00 -17.80 34.24
N THR A 148 11.88 -18.78 35.12
CA THR A 148 13.00 -19.28 35.94
C THR A 148 13.09 -20.79 35.80
N ILE A 149 14.32 -21.30 35.62
CA ILE A 149 14.60 -22.73 35.56
C ILE A 149 15.20 -23.17 36.89
N ASP A 150 14.56 -24.14 37.55
CA ASP A 150 15.03 -24.76 38.79
C ASP A 150 15.11 -26.29 38.60
N GLY A 151 16.33 -26.77 38.31
CA GLY A 151 16.59 -28.15 37.91
C GLY A 151 15.87 -28.52 36.62
N ASP A 152 14.88 -29.41 36.75
CA ASP A 152 14.00 -29.87 35.65
C ASP A 152 12.65 -29.15 35.62
N ARG A 153 12.45 -28.13 36.45
CA ARG A 153 11.21 -27.36 36.52
C ARG A 153 11.37 -26.01 35.83
N SER A 154 10.36 -25.61 35.06
CA SER A 154 10.16 -24.24 34.59
C SER A 154 9.07 -23.57 35.42
N ILE A 155 9.37 -22.35 35.88
CA ILE A 155 8.48 -21.51 36.67
C ILE A 155 8.17 -20.26 35.86
N PHE A 156 6.92 -20.10 35.46
CA PHE A 156 6.42 -18.91 34.75
C PHE A 156 5.65 -18.02 35.72
N LYS A 157 6.01 -16.73 35.79
CA LYS A 157 5.25 -15.74 36.57
C LYS A 157 4.00 -15.30 35.81
N ASN A 158 2.95 -14.94 36.54
CA ASN A 158 1.76 -14.34 35.95
C ASN A 158 1.84 -12.81 35.74
N THR A 159 2.96 -12.21 36.13
CA THR A 159 3.25 -10.78 35.96
C THR A 159 4.57 -10.62 35.20
N TRP A 160 4.57 -9.77 34.17
CA TRP A 160 5.74 -9.45 33.35
C TRP A 160 5.65 -8.05 32.75
N THR A 161 6.73 -7.60 32.11
CA THR A 161 6.76 -6.31 31.41
C THR A 161 6.23 -6.46 29.99
N ALA A 162 5.25 -5.65 29.60
CA ALA A 162 4.72 -5.56 28.24
C ALA A 162 4.44 -4.11 27.85
N GLY A 163 4.90 -3.68 26.67
CA GLY A 163 4.74 -2.30 26.19
C GLY A 163 5.39 -1.24 27.09
N GLY A 164 6.41 -1.62 27.87
CA GLY A 164 7.11 -0.76 28.83
C GLY A 164 6.46 -0.64 30.22
N GLY A 165 5.34 -1.33 30.48
CA GLY A 165 4.67 -1.36 31.80
C GLY A 165 4.57 -2.78 32.38
N GLN A 166 4.42 -2.89 33.70
CA GLN A 166 4.10 -4.19 34.33
C GLN A 166 2.64 -4.56 34.07
N VAL A 167 2.43 -5.78 33.58
CA VAL A 167 1.13 -6.36 33.31
C VAL A 167 1.00 -7.66 34.10
N THR A 168 -0.12 -7.79 34.83
CA THR A 168 -0.51 -9.05 35.48
C THR A 168 -1.66 -9.67 34.72
N TRP A 169 -1.53 -10.93 34.32
CA TRP A 169 -2.59 -11.65 33.62
C TRP A 169 -3.78 -11.87 34.54
N ASN A 170 -4.94 -11.29 34.19
CA ASN A 170 -6.15 -11.36 35.01
C ASN A 170 -7.41 -11.70 34.21
N MET A 171 -7.24 -12.29 33.03
CA MET A 171 -8.30 -12.47 32.03
C MET A 171 -8.64 -13.94 31.79
N VAL A 172 -9.91 -14.23 31.53
CA VAL A 172 -10.43 -15.54 31.07
C VAL A 172 -11.48 -15.28 30.00
N HIS A 173 -11.49 -16.09 28.94
CA HIS A 173 -12.37 -15.87 27.80
C HIS A 173 -13.87 -16.02 28.14
N TYR A 174 -14.68 -15.03 27.78
CA TYR A 174 -16.14 -15.08 27.76
C TYR A 174 -16.67 -15.89 26.57
N ASP A 175 -17.92 -16.33 26.64
CA ASP A 175 -18.55 -17.08 25.54
C ASP A 175 -18.63 -16.26 24.25
N VAL A 176 -18.89 -14.95 24.34
CA VAL A 176 -18.87 -14.04 23.17
C VAL A 176 -17.49 -13.95 22.52
N GLN A 177 -16.43 -14.08 23.31
CA GLN A 177 -15.05 -14.09 22.82
C GLN A 177 -14.71 -15.42 22.15
N LEU A 178 -15.27 -16.54 22.63
CA LEU A 178 -15.18 -17.84 21.95
C LEU A 178 -15.87 -17.79 20.57
N ILE A 179 -17.04 -17.14 20.47
CA ILE A 179 -17.72 -16.92 19.18
C ILE A 179 -16.81 -16.11 18.25
N GLY A 180 -16.26 -15.00 18.73
CA GLY A 180 -15.32 -14.17 17.96
C GLY A 180 -14.11 -14.97 17.46
N GLY A 181 -13.51 -15.82 18.31
CA GLY A 181 -12.39 -16.67 17.92
C GLY A 181 -12.75 -17.68 16.81
N VAL A 182 -13.95 -18.28 16.87
CA VAL A 182 -14.43 -19.20 15.81
C VAL A 182 -14.63 -18.45 14.50
N VAL A 183 -15.21 -17.25 14.53
CA VAL A 183 -15.38 -16.40 13.34
C VAL A 183 -14.03 -16.08 12.69
N LEU A 184 -13.03 -15.73 13.50
CA LEU A 184 -11.68 -15.44 13.01
C LEU A 184 -11.01 -16.67 12.40
N HIS A 185 -11.17 -17.85 12.99
CA HIS A 185 -10.63 -19.09 12.41
C HIS A 185 -11.28 -19.42 11.06
N GLN A 186 -12.58 -19.14 10.90
CA GLN A 186 -13.32 -19.36 9.65
C GLN A 186 -12.96 -18.40 8.50
N GLY A 187 -11.96 -17.53 8.67
CA GLY A 187 -11.57 -16.56 7.64
C GLY A 187 -12.59 -15.43 7.44
N LYS A 188 -13.20 -14.96 8.54
CA LYS A 188 -14.22 -13.90 8.53
C LYS A 188 -13.80 -12.73 9.42
N ILE A 189 -14.60 -11.67 9.38
CA ILE A 189 -14.43 -10.51 10.25
C ILE A 189 -15.33 -10.62 11.48
N ALA A 190 -14.72 -10.62 12.65
CA ALA A 190 -15.41 -10.54 13.93
C ALA A 190 -15.61 -9.06 14.32
N GLU A 191 -16.84 -8.55 14.15
CA GLU A 191 -17.18 -7.22 14.64
C GLU A 191 -17.52 -7.29 16.14
N MET A 192 -16.57 -6.85 16.97
CA MET A 192 -16.65 -6.86 18.43
C MET A 192 -16.49 -5.44 18.96
N ALA A 193 -17.47 -4.97 19.75
CA ALA A 193 -17.42 -3.64 20.34
C ALA A 193 -16.13 -3.40 21.13
N THR A 194 -15.65 -2.15 21.14
CA THR A 194 -14.41 -1.81 21.84
C THR A 194 -14.55 -2.07 23.34
N GLY A 195 -13.58 -2.77 23.94
CA GLY A 195 -13.65 -3.24 25.32
C GLY A 195 -14.19 -4.66 25.49
N GLU A 196 -14.59 -5.36 24.42
CA GLU A 196 -14.93 -6.80 24.47
C GLU A 196 -13.69 -7.72 24.47
N GLY A 197 -12.47 -7.17 24.49
CA GLY A 197 -11.24 -7.94 24.61
C GLY A 197 -10.70 -8.53 23.30
N LYS A 198 -10.68 -7.75 22.21
CA LYS A 198 -10.17 -8.15 20.87
C LYS A 198 -8.76 -8.78 20.94
N THR A 199 -7.82 -8.15 21.64
CA THR A 199 -6.46 -8.66 21.85
C THR A 199 -6.44 -10.03 22.55
N LEU A 200 -7.40 -10.32 23.44
CA LEU A 200 -7.52 -11.62 24.09
C LEU A 200 -8.18 -12.66 23.17
N VAL A 201 -9.19 -12.26 22.41
CA VAL A 201 -9.89 -13.13 21.44
C VAL A 201 -8.91 -13.68 20.41
N SER A 202 -7.98 -12.84 19.95
CA SER A 202 -6.94 -13.18 18.96
C SER A 202 -6.10 -14.40 19.37
N THR A 203 -5.92 -14.64 20.68
CA THR A 203 -5.12 -15.76 21.19
C THR A 203 -5.65 -17.13 20.81
N LEU A 204 -6.98 -17.26 20.66
CA LEU A 204 -7.65 -18.51 20.33
C LEU A 204 -7.34 -18.99 18.90
N PRO A 205 -7.68 -18.23 17.83
CA PRO A 205 -7.35 -18.64 16.47
C PRO A 205 -5.84 -18.62 16.22
N SER A 206 -5.05 -17.75 16.85
CA SER A 206 -3.60 -17.74 16.68
C SER A 206 -2.95 -19.03 17.18
N TYR A 207 -3.35 -19.52 18.37
CA TYR A 207 -2.86 -20.81 18.87
C TYR A 207 -3.22 -21.95 17.92
N LEU A 208 -4.50 -22.05 17.51
CA LEU A 208 -4.98 -23.13 16.64
C LEU A 208 -4.25 -23.15 15.29
N ASN A 209 -4.15 -21.99 14.62
CA ASN A 209 -3.53 -21.88 13.30
C ASN A 209 -1.99 -21.92 13.34
N ALA A 210 -1.37 -21.80 14.52
CA ALA A 210 0.06 -22.00 14.71
C ALA A 210 0.46 -23.48 14.80
N LEU A 211 -0.48 -24.39 15.11
CA LEU A 211 -0.19 -25.81 15.30
C LEU A 211 0.41 -26.51 14.06
N PRO A 212 0.00 -26.21 12.81
CA PRO A 212 0.61 -26.78 11.61
C PRO A 212 2.04 -26.28 11.31
N ALA A 213 2.53 -25.27 12.03
CA ALA A 213 3.83 -24.61 11.82
C ALA A 213 4.01 -23.90 10.45
N GLU A 214 2.91 -23.61 9.75
CA GLU A 214 2.90 -22.84 8.51
C GLU A 214 2.99 -21.32 8.73
N GLY A 215 2.65 -20.87 9.95
CA GLY A 215 2.79 -19.50 10.39
C GLY A 215 1.52 -18.67 10.49
N VAL A 216 1.51 -17.79 11.49
CA VAL A 216 0.41 -16.84 11.72
C VAL A 216 0.97 -15.42 11.78
N HIS A 217 0.51 -14.55 10.88
CA HIS A 217 0.83 -13.14 10.91
C HIS A 217 -0.30 -12.36 11.60
N ILE A 218 0.03 -11.67 12.69
CA ILE A 218 -0.91 -10.80 13.40
C ILE A 218 -0.55 -9.36 13.06
N VAL A 219 -1.46 -8.70 12.35
CA VAL A 219 -1.24 -7.37 11.82
C VAL A 219 -1.91 -6.33 12.70
N THR A 220 -1.16 -5.33 13.13
CA THR A 220 -1.67 -4.20 13.91
C THR A 220 -1.44 -2.87 13.20
N VAL A 221 -2.10 -1.82 13.67
CA VAL A 221 -2.07 -0.47 13.05
C VAL A 221 -0.76 0.28 13.27
N ASN A 222 0.00 -0.03 14.32
CA ASN A 222 1.29 0.59 14.59
C ASN A 222 2.23 -0.37 15.34
N ASP A 223 3.51 0.01 15.36
CA ASP A 223 4.62 -0.77 15.93
C ASP A 223 4.50 -0.96 17.45
N TYR A 224 4.01 0.06 18.16
CA TYR A 224 3.80 -0.01 19.61
C TYR A 224 2.77 -1.08 19.96
N LEU A 225 1.63 -1.13 19.25
CA LEU A 225 0.61 -2.16 19.45
C LEU A 225 1.15 -3.55 19.09
N ALA A 226 1.89 -3.68 17.99
CA ALA A 226 2.51 -4.94 17.59
C ALA A 226 3.41 -5.49 18.72
N ARG A 227 4.32 -4.64 19.23
CA ARG A 227 5.27 -5.00 20.29
C ARG A 227 4.56 -5.28 21.61
N ARG A 228 3.63 -4.42 22.01
CA ARG A 228 2.85 -4.58 23.25
C ARG A 228 2.06 -5.87 23.24
N ASP A 229 1.31 -6.14 22.16
CA ASP A 229 0.43 -7.31 22.11
C ASP A 229 1.23 -8.60 21.97
N GLN A 230 2.38 -8.56 21.26
CA GLN A 230 3.33 -9.66 21.25
C GLN A 230 3.87 -9.97 22.65
N GLU A 231 4.30 -8.95 23.41
CA GLU A 231 4.82 -9.12 24.78
C GLU A 231 3.73 -9.53 25.76
N TRP A 232 2.51 -9.02 25.58
CA TRP A 232 1.40 -9.32 26.46
C TRP A 232 0.87 -10.74 26.24
N ASN A 233 0.60 -11.15 25.00
CA ASN A 233 0.08 -12.49 24.73
C ASN A 233 1.18 -13.55 24.57
N GLY A 234 2.41 -13.15 24.28
CA GLY A 234 3.54 -14.07 24.04
C GLY A 234 3.72 -15.10 25.14
N THR A 235 3.64 -14.67 26.41
CA THR A 235 3.88 -15.54 27.58
C THR A 235 2.97 -16.77 27.61
N ILE A 236 1.68 -16.64 27.28
CA ILE A 236 0.76 -17.78 27.29
C ILE A 236 1.04 -18.76 26.14
N PHE A 237 1.50 -18.25 24.99
CA PHE A 237 1.90 -19.07 23.84
C PHE A 237 3.21 -19.79 24.11
N GLU A 238 4.21 -19.09 24.62
CA GLU A 238 5.53 -19.61 24.98
C GLU A 238 5.39 -20.74 26.02
N TRP A 239 4.54 -20.55 27.03
CA TRP A 239 4.24 -21.61 28.00
C TRP A 239 3.60 -22.83 27.33
N LEU A 240 2.71 -22.63 26.35
CA LEU A 240 2.12 -23.72 25.56
C LEU A 240 3.10 -24.34 24.52
N GLY A 241 4.33 -23.84 24.41
CA GLY A 241 5.34 -24.36 23.47
C GLY A 241 5.23 -23.81 22.05
N ILE A 242 4.60 -22.64 21.90
CA ILE A 242 4.46 -21.90 20.65
C ILE A 242 5.44 -20.72 20.66
N THR A 243 6.23 -20.57 19.61
CA THR A 243 7.19 -19.47 19.49
C THR A 243 6.53 -18.20 18.94
N VAL A 244 6.85 -17.04 19.52
CA VAL A 244 6.24 -15.76 19.14
C VAL A 244 7.29 -14.67 19.05
N ASP A 245 7.28 -13.87 17.98
CA ASP A 245 8.16 -12.71 17.85
C ASP A 245 7.46 -11.55 17.13
N CYS A 246 8.08 -10.37 17.12
CA CYS A 246 7.59 -9.16 16.46
C CYS A 246 8.64 -8.59 15.50
N ILE A 247 8.27 -8.46 14.22
CA ILE A 247 9.18 -8.01 13.17
C ILE A 247 9.63 -6.56 13.35
N ASP A 248 8.77 -5.71 13.92
CA ASP A 248 9.10 -4.31 14.19
C ASP A 248 10.24 -4.15 15.20
N LYS A 249 10.65 -5.20 15.95
CA LYS A 249 11.80 -5.17 16.87
C LYS A 249 13.15 -5.29 16.16
N HIS A 250 13.15 -5.76 14.91
CA HIS A 250 14.35 -6.20 14.21
C HIS A 250 14.58 -5.35 12.96
N GLN A 251 15.85 -5.13 12.64
CA GLN A 251 16.23 -4.39 11.44
C GLN A 251 15.71 -5.11 10.19
N PRO A 252 15.16 -4.39 9.20
CA PRO A 252 14.76 -4.98 7.92
C PRO A 252 15.89 -5.79 7.25
N ASN A 253 15.57 -6.91 6.58
CA ASN A 253 16.52 -7.81 5.91
C ASN A 253 17.66 -8.39 6.79
N SER A 254 17.47 -8.44 8.12
CA SER A 254 18.42 -9.05 9.05
C SER A 254 18.14 -10.53 9.32
N GLU A 255 19.11 -11.27 9.87
CA GLU A 255 18.89 -12.64 10.30
C GLU A 255 17.88 -12.73 11.45
N GLU A 256 17.86 -11.73 12.33
CA GLU A 256 16.88 -11.60 13.41
C GLU A 256 15.47 -11.44 12.85
N ARG A 257 15.30 -10.64 11.79
CA ARG A 257 14.04 -10.49 11.06
C ARG A 257 13.56 -11.82 10.49
N ARG A 258 14.45 -12.59 9.87
CA ARG A 258 14.16 -13.93 9.35
C ARG A 258 13.76 -14.89 10.48
N LYS A 259 14.46 -14.88 11.61
CA LYS A 259 14.10 -15.68 12.80
C LYS A 259 12.70 -15.31 13.33
N ALA A 260 12.33 -14.04 13.29
CA ALA A 260 10.99 -13.60 13.71
C ALA A 260 9.87 -14.14 12.81
N TYR A 261 10.11 -14.25 11.49
CA TYR A 261 9.17 -14.90 10.56
C TYR A 261 9.12 -16.43 10.70
N LEU A 262 10.21 -17.05 11.17
CA LEU A 262 10.27 -18.49 11.45
C LEU A 262 9.56 -18.89 12.76
N ALA A 263 9.25 -17.92 13.63
CA ALA A 263 8.41 -18.17 14.80
C ALA A 263 7.03 -18.70 14.40
N ASP A 264 6.35 -19.45 15.25
CA ASP A 264 5.00 -19.97 14.96
C ASP A 264 3.99 -18.83 14.76
N ILE A 265 4.13 -17.74 15.52
CA ILE A 265 3.32 -16.52 15.43
C ILE A 265 4.23 -15.30 15.30
N THR A 266 3.93 -14.44 14.32
CA THR A 266 4.69 -13.23 14.01
C THR A 266 3.77 -12.01 14.10
N TYR A 267 4.07 -11.08 15.00
CA TYR A 267 3.39 -9.79 15.09
C TYR A 267 4.09 -8.73 14.24
N GLY A 268 3.32 -7.84 13.61
CA GLY A 268 3.90 -6.71 12.88
C GLY A 268 2.88 -5.70 12.38
N THR A 269 3.35 -4.61 11.80
CA THR A 269 2.51 -3.67 11.07
C THR A 269 2.25 -4.11 9.63
N ASN A 270 1.13 -3.69 9.05
CA ASN A 270 0.78 -3.91 7.64
C ASN A 270 1.91 -3.46 6.69
N ASN A 271 2.50 -2.31 6.99
CA ASN A 271 3.57 -1.71 6.20
C ASN A 271 4.83 -2.57 6.25
N GLU A 272 5.27 -3.00 7.43
CA GLU A 272 6.46 -3.84 7.56
C GLU A 272 6.31 -5.19 6.84
N PHE A 273 5.13 -5.84 6.95
CA PHE A 273 4.85 -7.08 6.22
C PHE A 273 4.89 -6.88 4.70
N GLY A 274 4.29 -5.80 4.19
CA GLY A 274 4.29 -5.53 2.76
C GLY A 274 5.65 -5.10 2.21
N PHE A 275 6.44 -4.31 2.97
CA PHE A 275 7.79 -3.95 2.55
C PHE A 275 8.78 -5.10 2.61
N ASP A 276 8.66 -6.01 3.59
CA ASP A 276 9.45 -7.24 3.60
C ASP A 276 9.13 -8.09 2.36
N TYR A 277 7.85 -8.19 1.96
CA TYR A 277 7.48 -8.86 0.72
C TYR A 277 8.11 -8.19 -0.52
N LEU A 278 8.06 -6.87 -0.62
CA LEU A 278 8.69 -6.17 -1.75
C LEU A 278 10.22 -6.38 -1.76
N ARG A 279 10.87 -6.34 -0.58
CA ARG A 279 12.32 -6.58 -0.45
C ARG A 279 12.71 -8.00 -0.79
N ASP A 280 11.95 -9.00 -0.35
CA ASP A 280 12.15 -10.41 -0.69
C ASP A 280 12.07 -10.66 -2.20
N ASN A 281 11.28 -9.88 -2.94
CA ASN A 281 11.21 -9.97 -4.40
C ASN A 281 12.29 -9.15 -5.13
N MET A 282 13.26 -8.59 -4.41
CA MET A 282 14.43 -7.88 -4.96
C MET A 282 15.76 -8.50 -4.53
N VAL A 283 15.78 -9.52 -3.65
CA VAL A 283 17.04 -10.15 -3.22
C VAL A 283 17.66 -10.98 -4.33
N HIS A 284 18.99 -11.09 -4.32
CA HIS A 284 19.73 -11.85 -5.33
C HIS A 284 19.97 -13.31 -4.92
N THR A 285 19.74 -13.63 -3.64
CA THR A 285 19.99 -14.98 -3.10
C THR A 285 18.83 -15.44 -2.20
N PRO A 286 18.44 -16.73 -2.22
CA PRO A 286 17.37 -17.25 -1.36
C PRO A 286 17.60 -17.03 0.13
N GLU A 287 18.86 -16.99 0.58
CA GLU A 287 19.21 -16.87 2.00
C GLU A 287 18.88 -15.48 2.58
N GLU A 288 18.70 -14.49 1.71
CA GLU A 288 18.35 -13.12 2.10
C GLU A 288 16.84 -12.93 2.30
N MET A 289 16.01 -13.85 1.80
CA MET A 289 14.56 -13.79 2.01
C MET A 289 14.22 -13.95 3.49
N VAL A 290 13.40 -13.03 4.01
CA VAL A 290 12.98 -13.06 5.41
C VAL A 290 11.63 -13.73 5.60
N GLN A 291 10.71 -13.61 4.65
CA GLN A 291 9.37 -14.17 4.75
C GLN A 291 9.33 -15.65 4.34
N ARG A 292 8.28 -16.33 4.81
CA ARG A 292 7.85 -17.65 4.35
C ARG A 292 6.52 -17.54 3.61
N LYS A 293 5.92 -18.69 3.27
CA LYS A 293 4.59 -18.78 2.67
C LYS A 293 3.56 -17.95 3.46
N HIS A 294 2.77 -17.15 2.74
CA HIS A 294 1.64 -16.41 3.29
C HIS A 294 0.48 -17.36 3.63
N HIS A 295 0.47 -17.92 4.84
CA HIS A 295 -0.51 -18.92 5.25
C HIS A 295 -1.76 -18.29 5.90
N TYR A 296 -1.65 -17.80 7.15
CA TYR A 296 -2.76 -17.15 7.86
C TYR A 296 -2.40 -15.74 8.30
N ALA A 297 -3.22 -14.75 7.90
CA ALA A 297 -3.15 -13.39 8.42
C ALA A 297 -4.42 -13.05 9.21
N MET A 298 -4.21 -12.44 10.37
CA MET A 298 -5.27 -11.87 11.19
C MET A 298 -5.01 -10.38 11.39
N VAL A 299 -5.91 -9.56 10.87
CA VAL A 299 -5.79 -8.10 10.89
C VAL A 299 -6.60 -7.53 12.07
N ASP A 300 -5.92 -6.97 13.06
CA ASP A 300 -6.56 -6.13 14.07
C ASP A 300 -6.93 -4.78 13.46
N GLU A 301 -8.06 -4.23 13.89
CA GLU A 301 -8.60 -2.97 13.37
C GLU A 301 -8.70 -3.01 11.82
N VAL A 302 -9.29 -4.09 11.30
CA VAL A 302 -9.37 -4.41 9.87
C VAL A 302 -9.96 -3.27 9.03
N ASP A 303 -10.85 -2.48 9.60
CA ASP A 303 -11.47 -1.34 8.95
C ASP A 303 -10.53 -0.16 8.75
N SER A 304 -9.40 -0.09 9.45
CA SER A 304 -8.37 0.89 9.12
C SER A 304 -7.28 0.32 8.26
N VAL A 305 -6.83 -0.89 8.52
CA VAL A 305 -5.76 -1.49 7.70
C VAL A 305 -6.24 -1.80 6.28
N LEU A 306 -7.44 -2.38 6.10
CA LEU A 306 -7.92 -2.82 4.79
C LEU A 306 -8.78 -1.79 4.04
N ILE A 307 -9.13 -0.68 4.67
CA ILE A 307 -9.96 0.40 4.07
C ILE A 307 -9.25 1.75 4.13
N ASP A 308 -8.84 2.22 5.32
CA ASP A 308 -8.22 3.54 5.48
C ASP A 308 -6.80 3.59 4.91
N ASP A 309 -5.94 2.64 5.29
CA ASP A 309 -4.54 2.57 4.84
C ASP A 309 -4.44 2.05 3.40
N ALA A 310 -5.45 1.33 2.94
CA ALA A 310 -5.55 0.79 1.60
C ALA A 310 -5.75 1.87 0.51
N ARG A 311 -5.66 3.16 0.87
CA ARG A 311 -5.67 4.31 -0.03
C ARG A 311 -4.34 4.53 -0.74
N THR A 312 -3.23 4.13 -0.14
CA THR A 312 -1.89 4.35 -0.70
C THR A 312 -1.16 3.01 -0.94
N PRO A 313 -0.57 2.80 -2.12
CA PRO A 313 0.27 1.63 -2.34
C PRO A 313 1.57 1.72 -1.56
N LEU A 314 2.15 0.56 -1.26
CA LEU A 314 3.51 0.44 -0.74
C LEU A 314 4.48 0.52 -1.92
N ILE A 315 5.47 1.41 -1.83
CA ILE A 315 6.43 1.71 -2.90
C ILE A 315 7.84 1.68 -2.32
N ILE A 316 8.74 0.98 -2.99
CA ILE A 316 10.19 1.10 -2.79
C ILE A 316 10.78 1.79 -4.01
N SER A 317 11.49 2.88 -3.77
CA SER A 317 12.13 3.70 -4.79
C SER A 317 13.63 3.78 -4.58
N GLY A 318 14.40 3.91 -5.67
CA GLY A 318 15.84 4.10 -5.64
C GLY A 318 16.30 5.18 -6.61
N PRO A 319 17.55 5.67 -6.49
CA PRO A 319 18.07 6.72 -7.36
C PRO A 319 18.15 6.27 -8.83
N VAL A 320 17.91 7.20 -9.75
CA VAL A 320 18.02 6.99 -11.19
C VAL A 320 19.49 7.22 -11.63
N PRO A 321 20.11 6.28 -12.36
CA PRO A 321 21.41 6.50 -12.97
C PRO A 321 21.35 7.71 -13.92
N LYS A 322 22.22 8.71 -13.73
CA LYS A 322 22.25 10.01 -14.46
C LYS A 322 21.11 11.01 -14.14
N GLY A 323 20.44 10.89 -13.00
CA GLY A 323 19.43 11.88 -12.56
C GLY A 323 19.96 13.30 -12.25
N GLU A 324 21.27 13.55 -12.38
CA GLU A 324 21.91 14.85 -12.12
C GLU A 324 21.80 15.84 -13.29
N ASP A 325 21.37 15.41 -14.49
CA ASP A 325 21.33 16.23 -15.71
C ASP A 325 20.05 17.07 -15.88
N GLN A 326 19.16 17.10 -14.89
CA GLN A 326 17.99 17.98 -14.91
C GLN A 326 18.47 19.41 -14.67
N GLN A 327 18.53 20.22 -15.74
CA GLN A 327 19.14 21.55 -15.84
C GLN A 327 18.48 22.65 -14.95
N PHE A 328 17.99 22.32 -13.75
CA PHE A 328 17.33 23.24 -12.82
C PHE A 328 18.17 24.48 -12.51
N HIS A 329 19.48 24.32 -12.29
CA HIS A 329 20.37 25.44 -12.03
C HIS A 329 20.46 26.43 -13.21
N ILE A 330 20.33 25.94 -14.45
CA ILE A 330 20.40 26.77 -15.66
C ILE A 330 19.11 27.57 -15.85
N HIS A 331 17.95 26.94 -15.58
CA HIS A 331 16.65 27.55 -15.85
C HIS A 331 16.08 28.36 -14.67
N LYS A 332 16.51 28.08 -13.43
CA LYS A 332 16.08 28.80 -12.22
C LYS A 332 16.09 30.33 -12.36
N PRO A 333 17.17 30.99 -12.83
CA PRO A 333 17.19 32.45 -12.94
C PRO A 333 16.13 33.00 -13.91
N ARG A 334 15.81 32.25 -14.99
CA ARG A 334 14.78 32.65 -15.96
C ARG A 334 13.39 32.64 -15.32
N ILE A 335 13.08 31.59 -14.57
CA ILE A 335 11.78 31.45 -13.89
C ILE A 335 11.63 32.45 -12.75
N GLN A 336 12.70 32.70 -11.99
CA GLN A 336 12.68 33.73 -10.95
C GLN A 336 12.36 35.12 -11.52
N GLN A 337 12.95 35.49 -12.66
CA GLN A 337 12.64 36.76 -13.34
C GLN A 337 11.20 36.78 -13.87
N LEU A 338 10.73 35.68 -14.46
CA LEU A 338 9.35 35.54 -14.95
C LEU A 338 8.32 35.79 -13.83
N VAL A 339 8.50 35.16 -12.66
CA VAL A 339 7.61 35.30 -11.51
C VAL A 339 7.62 36.72 -10.94
N GLN A 340 8.78 37.38 -10.91
CA GLN A 340 8.90 38.78 -10.46
C GLN A 340 8.15 39.76 -11.38
N GLU A 341 8.26 39.59 -12.70
CA GLU A 341 7.52 40.44 -13.65
C GLU A 341 6.02 40.13 -13.62
N GLN A 342 5.61 38.86 -13.42
CA GLN A 342 4.21 38.52 -13.18
C GLN A 342 3.70 39.25 -11.93
N GLU A 343 4.42 39.21 -10.80
CA GLU A 343 4.02 39.92 -9.59
C GLU A 343 3.82 41.42 -9.82
N ARG A 344 4.68 42.04 -10.65
CA ARG A 344 4.54 43.43 -11.06
C ARG A 344 3.26 43.69 -11.87
N ILE A 345 2.94 42.82 -12.84
CA ILE A 345 1.69 42.88 -13.62
C ILE A 345 0.48 42.78 -12.69
N ILE A 346 0.49 41.81 -11.77
CA ILE A 346 -0.60 41.58 -10.81
C ILE A 346 -0.77 42.76 -9.86
N ARG A 347 0.33 43.32 -9.35
CA ARG A 347 0.32 44.51 -8.48
C ARG A 347 -0.32 45.70 -9.19
N ASN A 348 0.02 45.94 -10.45
CA ASN A 348 -0.58 47.01 -11.25
C ASN A 348 -2.07 46.76 -11.52
N GLY A 349 -2.46 45.53 -11.87
CA GLY A 349 -3.85 45.14 -12.04
C GLY A 349 -4.67 45.36 -10.77
N LEU A 350 -4.10 45.05 -9.60
CA LEU A 350 -4.77 45.21 -8.31
C LEU A 350 -4.96 46.68 -7.92
N ILE A 351 -3.99 47.54 -8.24
CA ILE A 351 -4.10 49.00 -8.06
C ILE A 351 -5.23 49.55 -8.94
N GLU A 352 -5.30 49.13 -10.20
CA GLU A 352 -6.32 49.57 -11.15
C GLU A 352 -7.72 49.07 -10.75
N ALA A 353 -7.83 47.82 -10.29
CA ALA A 353 -9.09 47.28 -9.76
C ALA A 353 -9.60 48.08 -8.55
N LYS A 354 -8.71 48.40 -7.60
CA LYS A 354 -9.05 49.24 -6.44
C LYS A 354 -9.50 50.64 -6.84
N LYS A 355 -8.80 51.25 -7.79
CA LYS A 355 -9.14 52.57 -8.31
C LYS A 355 -10.54 52.58 -8.95
N ARG A 356 -10.81 51.62 -9.85
CA ARG A 356 -12.11 51.51 -10.53
C ARG A 356 -13.26 51.21 -9.57
N PHE A 357 -13.03 50.35 -8.58
CA PHE A 357 -14.03 50.06 -7.56
C PHE A 357 -14.33 51.29 -6.69
N ALA A 358 -13.33 52.12 -6.41
CA ALA A 358 -13.52 53.40 -5.71
C ALA A 358 -14.29 54.43 -6.57
N GLU A 359 -14.16 54.36 -7.90
CA GLU A 359 -14.88 55.18 -8.88
C GLU A 359 -16.30 54.64 -9.19
N GLY A 360 -16.70 53.50 -8.61
CA GLY A 360 -18.01 52.86 -8.83
C GLY A 360 -18.10 51.96 -10.07
N ASP A 361 -16.97 51.73 -10.76
CA ASP A 361 -16.85 50.83 -11.92
C ASP A 361 -16.50 49.41 -11.45
N ASP A 362 -17.51 48.63 -11.05
CA ASP A 362 -17.38 47.23 -10.63
C ASP A 362 -17.88 46.20 -11.66
N ASP A 363 -18.01 46.62 -12.92
CA ASP A 363 -18.47 45.77 -14.00
C ASP A 363 -17.48 44.60 -14.27
N PRO A 364 -17.99 43.38 -14.53
CA PRO A 364 -17.18 42.21 -14.86
C PRO A 364 -16.13 42.41 -15.96
N LYS A 365 -16.37 43.32 -16.92
CA LYS A 365 -15.51 43.54 -18.09
C LYS A 365 -14.44 44.61 -17.89
N THR A 366 -14.52 45.37 -16.80
CA THR A 366 -13.67 46.53 -16.52
C THR A 366 -12.94 46.36 -15.18
N GLY A 367 -13.46 46.92 -14.08
CA GLY A 367 -12.87 46.77 -12.74
C GLY A 367 -12.82 45.31 -12.29
N GLY A 368 -13.85 44.52 -12.64
CA GLY A 368 -13.90 43.08 -12.37
C GLY A 368 -12.84 42.28 -13.12
N LEU A 369 -12.51 42.67 -14.36
CA LEU A 369 -11.47 42.02 -15.17
C LEU A 369 -10.08 42.16 -14.54
N HIS A 370 -9.72 43.36 -14.08
CA HIS A 370 -8.42 43.57 -13.42
C HIS A 370 -8.28 42.78 -12.11
N LEU A 371 -9.37 42.68 -11.33
CA LEU A 371 -9.41 41.85 -10.12
C LEU A 371 -9.32 40.36 -10.46
N PHE A 372 -10.01 39.91 -11.51
CA PHE A 372 -9.97 38.52 -11.95
C PHE A 372 -8.60 38.13 -12.52
N ARG A 373 -7.96 38.99 -13.32
CA ARG A 373 -6.57 38.80 -13.76
C ARG A 373 -5.60 38.69 -12.58
N ALA A 374 -5.76 39.56 -11.57
CA ALA A 374 -4.94 39.51 -10.37
C ALA A 374 -5.10 38.18 -9.60
N PHE A 375 -6.34 37.70 -9.48
CA PHE A 375 -6.65 36.42 -8.85
C PHE A 375 -6.14 35.22 -9.67
N ARG A 376 -6.34 35.21 -10.99
CA ARG A 376 -5.93 34.10 -11.89
C ARG A 376 -4.42 34.02 -12.08
N GLY A 377 -3.71 35.15 -12.00
CA GLY A 377 -2.26 35.16 -12.14
C GLY A 377 -1.50 34.80 -10.86
N LEU A 378 -1.90 35.32 -9.70
CA LEU A 378 -1.30 34.99 -8.38
C LEU A 378 -2.36 35.00 -7.27
N PRO A 379 -3.15 33.93 -7.09
CA PRO A 379 -4.27 33.89 -6.15
C PRO A 379 -3.83 33.95 -4.69
N LYS A 380 -2.69 33.32 -4.35
CA LYS A 380 -2.09 33.33 -3.01
C LYS A 380 -1.35 34.63 -2.65
N TYR A 381 -1.30 35.62 -3.55
CA TYR A 381 -0.60 36.88 -3.27
C TYR A 381 -1.30 37.65 -2.15
N GLY A 382 -0.60 37.92 -1.04
CA GLY A 382 -1.18 38.52 0.18
C GLY A 382 -2.07 39.76 -0.06
N PRO A 383 -1.69 40.73 -0.91
CA PRO A 383 -2.54 41.85 -1.28
C PRO A 383 -3.85 41.49 -2.00
N VAL A 384 -3.88 40.41 -2.79
CA VAL A 384 -5.09 39.86 -3.42
C VAL A 384 -6.02 39.29 -2.35
N ILE A 385 -5.50 38.40 -1.49
CA ILE A 385 -6.27 37.79 -0.39
C ILE A 385 -6.89 38.86 0.51
N LYS A 386 -6.10 39.87 0.89
CA LYS A 386 -6.55 40.97 1.73
C LYS A 386 -7.70 41.75 1.09
N PHE A 387 -7.60 42.04 -0.21
CA PHE A 387 -8.64 42.77 -0.93
C PHE A 387 -9.91 41.93 -1.12
N LEU A 388 -9.78 40.62 -1.41
CA LEU A 388 -10.91 39.69 -1.51
C LEU A 388 -11.65 39.48 -0.18
N SER A 389 -10.96 39.66 0.94
CA SER A 389 -11.54 39.54 2.29
C SER A 389 -12.41 40.76 2.67
N GLU A 390 -12.37 41.84 1.91
CA GLU A 390 -13.23 43.01 2.13
C GLU A 390 -14.69 42.70 1.75
N PRO A 391 -15.68 43.28 2.47
CA PRO A 391 -17.10 42.99 2.23
C PRO A 391 -17.53 43.20 0.78
N GLY A 392 -18.09 42.16 0.15
CA GLY A 392 -18.64 42.21 -1.20
C GLY A 392 -17.63 42.10 -2.36
N VAL A 393 -16.32 42.21 -2.11
CA VAL A 393 -15.29 42.15 -3.17
C VAL A 393 -15.17 40.76 -3.78
N LYS A 394 -15.21 39.70 -2.95
CA LYS A 394 -15.20 38.31 -3.44
C LYS A 394 -16.36 38.00 -4.39
N VAL A 395 -17.55 38.52 -4.10
CA VAL A 395 -18.74 38.34 -4.96
C VAL A 395 -18.56 39.03 -6.31
N LYS A 396 -17.91 40.20 -6.35
CA LYS A 396 -17.58 40.92 -7.59
C LYS A 396 -16.57 40.15 -8.44
N MET A 397 -15.53 39.59 -7.81
CA MET A 397 -14.56 38.72 -8.49
C MET A 397 -15.24 37.49 -9.10
N GLN A 398 -16.11 36.81 -8.36
CA GLN A 398 -16.85 35.64 -8.86
C GLN A 398 -17.79 35.99 -10.02
N LYS A 399 -18.36 37.19 -10.07
CA LYS A 399 -19.16 37.65 -11.22
C LYS A 399 -18.29 37.82 -12.47
N ALA A 400 -17.07 38.34 -12.32
CA ALA A 400 -16.10 38.42 -13.41
C ALA A 400 -15.65 37.02 -13.86
N GLU A 401 -15.29 36.13 -12.94
CA GLU A 401 -14.94 34.73 -13.24
C GLU A 401 -16.04 34.04 -14.06
N ASN A 402 -17.30 34.13 -13.60
CA ASN A 402 -18.44 33.52 -14.29
C ASN A 402 -18.67 34.11 -15.70
N TYR A 403 -18.40 35.40 -15.91
CA TYR A 403 -18.55 36.03 -17.22
C TYR A 403 -17.53 35.47 -18.23
N TYR A 404 -16.28 35.30 -17.83
CA TYR A 404 -15.22 34.79 -18.72
C TYR A 404 -15.24 33.27 -18.89
N LEU A 405 -15.86 32.53 -17.96
CA LEU A 405 -16.09 31.09 -18.07
C LEU A 405 -17.31 30.70 -18.91
N GLN A 406 -18.20 31.64 -19.25
CA GLN A 406 -19.35 31.39 -20.15
C GLN A 406 -18.90 30.96 -21.55
N ASP A 407 -19.80 30.31 -22.30
CA ASP A 407 -19.58 29.88 -23.69
C ASP A 407 -18.28 29.08 -23.90
N GLN A 408 -18.03 28.07 -23.04
CA GLN A 408 -16.85 27.21 -23.08
C GLN A 408 -15.51 28.00 -23.03
N GLN A 409 -15.42 29.01 -22.16
CA GLN A 409 -14.18 29.77 -21.93
C GLN A 409 -13.68 30.57 -23.15
N ARG A 410 -14.54 30.84 -24.14
CA ARG A 410 -14.16 31.54 -25.39
C ARG A 410 -13.47 32.89 -25.15
N ASN A 411 -13.84 33.59 -24.07
CA ASN A 411 -13.28 34.90 -23.73
C ASN A 411 -12.09 34.83 -22.76
N MET A 412 -11.62 33.64 -22.38
CA MET A 412 -10.52 33.48 -21.42
C MET A 412 -9.19 34.04 -21.95
N GLN A 413 -8.99 33.97 -23.27
CA GLN A 413 -7.83 34.59 -23.94
C GLN A 413 -7.68 36.07 -23.59
N ILE A 414 -8.78 36.81 -23.41
CA ILE A 414 -8.76 38.23 -23.02
C ILE A 414 -8.15 38.40 -21.62
N VAL A 415 -8.41 37.46 -20.71
CA VAL A 415 -7.88 37.50 -19.35
C VAL A 415 -6.39 37.16 -19.36
N ASP A 416 -6.03 36.10 -20.08
CA ASP A 416 -4.68 35.53 -20.11
C ASP A 416 -3.68 36.34 -20.96
N ASP A 417 -4.17 37.13 -21.91
CA ASP A 417 -3.36 37.94 -22.84
C ASP A 417 -2.35 38.88 -22.16
N GLU A 418 -2.64 39.37 -20.96
CA GLU A 418 -1.74 40.25 -20.20
C GLU A 418 -0.85 39.52 -19.19
N LEU A 419 -1.10 38.23 -18.96
CA LEU A 419 -0.36 37.42 -18.01
C LEU A 419 0.81 36.72 -18.71
N LEU A 420 1.88 36.44 -17.96
CA LEU A 420 3.03 35.64 -18.41
C LEU A 420 2.80 34.15 -18.16
N PHE A 421 2.01 33.83 -17.14
CA PHE A 421 1.47 32.51 -16.85
C PHE A 421 0.16 32.65 -16.10
N HIS A 422 -0.64 31.60 -16.05
CA HIS A 422 -1.85 31.56 -15.24
C HIS A 422 -1.87 30.32 -14.34
N ILE A 423 -2.54 30.45 -13.20
CA ILE A 423 -2.63 29.41 -12.18
C ILE A 423 -4.07 28.90 -12.11
N ASP A 424 -4.23 27.59 -12.18
CA ASP A 424 -5.49 26.93 -11.86
C ASP A 424 -5.37 26.22 -10.49
N GLU A 425 -5.81 26.90 -9.44
CA GLU A 425 -5.83 26.34 -8.08
C GLU A 425 -6.74 25.10 -7.94
N LYS A 426 -7.68 24.90 -8.87
CA LYS A 426 -8.52 23.70 -8.83
C LYS A 426 -7.72 22.47 -9.25
N ASN A 427 -6.84 22.64 -10.24
CA ASN A 427 -6.05 21.56 -10.83
C ASN A 427 -4.59 21.55 -10.36
N ASN A 428 -4.18 22.49 -9.50
CA ASN A 428 -2.79 22.70 -9.08
C ASN A 428 -1.84 22.73 -10.29
N SER A 429 -2.27 23.38 -11.37
CA SER A 429 -1.50 23.51 -12.61
C SER A 429 -1.11 24.96 -12.85
N VAL A 430 0.02 25.13 -13.54
CA VAL A 430 0.54 26.44 -13.95
C VAL A 430 0.94 26.33 -15.41
N GLU A 431 0.37 27.20 -16.24
CA GLU A 431 0.58 27.19 -17.68
C GLU A 431 1.20 28.50 -18.13
N LEU A 432 2.26 28.39 -18.95
CA LEU A 432 2.92 29.53 -19.57
C LEU A 432 2.07 30.07 -20.72
N THR A 433 1.98 31.40 -20.82
CA THR A 433 1.38 32.06 -21.99
C THR A 433 2.45 32.29 -23.06
N ASP A 434 2.02 32.64 -24.28
CA ASP A 434 2.95 33.02 -25.36
C ASP A 434 3.87 34.18 -24.97
N LYS A 435 3.36 35.14 -24.18
CA LYS A 435 4.17 36.24 -23.63
C LYS A 435 5.19 35.76 -22.62
N GLY A 436 4.84 34.79 -21.79
CA GLY A 436 5.77 34.13 -20.87
C GLY A 436 6.89 33.39 -21.61
N LEU A 437 6.53 32.61 -22.64
CA LEU A 437 7.48 31.88 -23.49
C LEU A 437 8.46 32.84 -24.19
N ALA A 438 7.94 33.93 -24.75
CA ALA A 438 8.76 34.96 -25.39
C ALA A 438 9.72 35.64 -24.40
N MET A 439 9.32 35.81 -23.13
CA MET A 439 10.16 36.43 -22.11
C MET A 439 11.31 35.51 -21.66
N ILE A 440 11.07 34.21 -21.48
CA ILE A 440 12.10 33.27 -21.01
C ILE A 440 13.08 32.85 -22.12
N THR A 441 12.75 33.11 -23.38
CA THR A 441 13.60 32.88 -24.55
C THR A 441 14.51 34.10 -24.77
N ARG A 442 15.84 33.93 -24.68
CA ARG A 442 16.77 35.07 -24.76
C ARG A 442 16.93 35.58 -26.20
N THR A 443 17.32 36.84 -26.32
CA THR A 443 17.70 37.42 -27.62
C THR A 443 18.91 36.69 -28.21
N GLY A 444 18.73 36.02 -29.34
CA GLY A 444 19.75 35.20 -30.01
C GLY A 444 19.62 33.68 -29.77
N GLU A 445 18.66 33.24 -28.96
CA GLU A 445 18.24 31.83 -28.87
C GLU A 445 17.21 31.49 -29.95
N ASP A 446 17.08 30.19 -30.25
CA ASP A 446 16.06 29.66 -31.16
C ASP A 446 14.65 30.02 -30.66
N PRO A 447 13.77 30.64 -31.48
CA PRO A 447 12.37 30.86 -31.13
C PRO A 447 11.62 29.55 -30.76
N GLU A 448 12.07 28.40 -31.27
CA GLU A 448 11.52 27.07 -30.95
C GLU A 448 12.24 26.39 -29.77
N PHE A 449 13.01 27.13 -28.96
CA PHE A 449 13.76 26.55 -27.86
C PHE A 449 12.84 25.96 -26.77
N PHE A 450 11.70 26.56 -26.46
CA PHE A 450 10.73 25.98 -25.52
C PHE A 450 9.48 25.43 -26.22
N VAL A 451 9.57 25.15 -27.52
CA VAL A 451 8.47 24.63 -28.33
C VAL A 451 8.78 23.21 -28.77
N LEU A 452 7.86 22.28 -28.51
CA LEU A 452 7.98 20.90 -28.96
C LEU A 452 7.61 20.81 -30.45
N PRO A 453 8.52 20.35 -31.33
CA PRO A 453 8.20 20.12 -32.72
C PRO A 453 7.33 18.87 -32.89
N ASP A 454 6.51 18.84 -33.94
CA ASP A 454 5.77 17.64 -34.33
C ASP A 454 6.74 16.58 -34.87
N ILE A 455 7.02 15.56 -34.07
CA ILE A 455 7.91 14.45 -34.42
C ILE A 455 7.39 13.72 -35.67
N GLY A 456 6.08 13.52 -35.79
CA GLY A 456 5.48 12.76 -36.89
C GLY A 456 5.74 13.42 -38.23
N VAL A 457 5.65 14.75 -38.28
CA VAL A 457 5.97 15.54 -39.47
C VAL A 457 7.46 15.47 -39.79
N LYS A 458 8.34 15.70 -38.80
CA LYS A 458 9.81 15.68 -39.03
C LYS A 458 10.34 14.31 -39.41
N LEU A 459 9.86 13.23 -38.78
CA LEU A 459 10.24 11.86 -39.15
C LEU A 459 9.72 11.50 -40.55
N ALA A 460 8.51 11.91 -40.92
CA ALA A 460 7.97 11.68 -42.26
C ALA A 460 8.75 12.44 -43.35
N GLU A 461 9.29 13.62 -43.02
CA GLU A 461 10.19 14.38 -43.92
C GLU A 461 11.54 13.69 -44.12
N VAL A 462 12.14 13.14 -43.05
CA VAL A 462 13.38 12.33 -43.15
C VAL A 462 13.15 11.08 -43.99
N GLU A 463 11.98 10.46 -43.88
CA GLU A 463 11.62 9.27 -44.65
C GLU A 463 11.51 9.53 -46.15
N LYS A 464 10.98 10.70 -46.51
CA LYS A 464 10.85 11.17 -47.89
C LYS A 464 12.16 11.70 -48.48
N SER A 465 13.21 11.89 -47.67
CA SER A 465 14.51 12.36 -48.14
C SER A 465 15.24 11.31 -48.99
N ALA A 466 16.10 11.75 -49.91
CA ALA A 466 16.89 10.89 -50.78
C ALA A 466 18.19 10.37 -50.14
N SER A 467 18.33 10.47 -48.82
CA SER A 467 19.51 10.05 -48.05
C SER A 467 19.64 8.52 -47.94
N SER A 468 20.85 8.05 -47.66
CA SER A 468 21.13 6.62 -47.43
C SER A 468 20.43 6.09 -46.15
N ALA A 469 20.28 4.77 -46.01
CA ALA A 469 19.59 4.16 -44.86
C ALA A 469 20.27 4.50 -43.51
N ASP A 470 21.61 4.50 -43.48
CA ASP A 470 22.39 4.84 -42.28
C ASP A 470 22.25 6.34 -41.92
N GLU A 471 22.25 7.23 -42.92
CA GLU A 471 22.03 8.67 -42.70
C GLU A 471 20.61 8.98 -42.22
N LYS A 472 19.60 8.27 -42.75
CA LYS A 472 18.22 8.40 -42.27
C LYS A 472 18.11 7.98 -40.81
N LEU A 473 18.74 6.87 -40.43
CA LEU A 473 18.74 6.39 -39.05
C LEU A 473 19.41 7.40 -38.10
N GLN A 474 20.57 7.95 -38.48
CA GLN A 474 21.23 9.02 -37.72
C GLN A 474 20.38 10.30 -37.62
N LEU A 475 19.71 10.72 -38.70
CA LEU A 475 18.83 11.88 -38.68
C LEU A 475 17.62 11.66 -37.78
N LYS A 476 17.02 10.47 -37.79
CA LYS A 476 15.95 10.10 -36.87
C LYS A 476 16.42 10.09 -35.42
N GLU A 477 17.57 9.49 -35.13
CA GLU A 477 18.16 9.51 -33.79
C GLU A 477 18.42 10.93 -33.32
N ASN A 478 18.94 11.81 -34.18
CA ASN A 478 19.15 13.21 -33.85
C ASN A 478 17.85 13.97 -33.56
N ILE A 479 16.78 13.72 -34.34
CA ILE A 479 15.46 14.32 -34.10
C ILE A 479 14.87 13.82 -32.77
N LEU A 480 14.98 12.52 -32.49
CA LEU A 480 14.50 11.93 -31.25
C LEU A 480 15.29 12.45 -30.04
N ASN A 481 16.60 12.60 -30.17
CA ASN A 481 17.48 13.16 -29.14
C ASN A 481 17.18 14.65 -28.88
N ASP A 482 17.02 15.47 -29.92
CA ASP A 482 16.63 16.88 -29.77
C ASP A 482 15.25 17.00 -29.13
N TYR A 483 14.30 16.17 -29.55
CA TYR A 483 12.97 16.14 -28.95
C TYR A 483 13.03 15.78 -27.46
N ALA A 484 13.76 14.71 -27.09
CA ALA A 484 13.91 14.30 -25.70
C ALA A 484 14.52 15.43 -24.84
N GLN A 485 15.58 16.08 -25.32
CA GLN A 485 16.21 17.20 -24.63
C GLN A 485 15.26 18.41 -24.49
N LYS A 486 14.46 18.72 -25.52
CA LYS A 486 13.45 19.79 -25.48
C LYS A 486 12.34 19.46 -24.48
N ALA A 487 11.86 18.22 -24.47
CA ALA A 487 10.83 17.74 -23.55
C ALA A 487 11.30 17.84 -22.08
N ASP A 488 12.50 17.33 -21.78
CA ASP A 488 13.10 17.40 -20.44
C ASP A 488 13.28 18.84 -19.96
N ARG A 489 13.67 19.75 -20.87
CA ARG A 489 13.80 21.17 -20.57
C ARG A 489 12.45 21.82 -20.24
N ILE A 490 11.42 21.57 -21.03
CA ILE A 490 10.07 22.11 -20.79
C ILE A 490 9.54 21.60 -19.47
N HIS A 491 9.74 20.30 -19.19
CA HIS A 491 9.38 19.69 -17.91
C HIS A 491 10.05 20.39 -16.74
N THR A 492 11.37 20.58 -16.82
CA THR A 492 12.18 21.29 -15.80
C THR A 492 11.63 22.71 -15.54
N VAL A 493 11.26 23.44 -16.60
CA VAL A 493 10.68 24.78 -16.51
C VAL A 493 9.30 24.77 -15.84
N GLN A 494 8.43 23.83 -16.21
CA GLN A 494 7.11 23.68 -15.60
C GLN A 494 7.19 23.35 -14.11
N GLN A 495 8.09 22.44 -13.72
CA GLN A 495 8.28 22.07 -12.30
C GLN A 495 8.85 23.23 -11.48
N LEU A 496 9.81 23.99 -12.02
CA LEU A 496 10.29 25.23 -11.37
C LEU A 496 9.15 26.23 -11.22
N LEU A 497 8.34 26.45 -12.26
CA LEU A 497 7.25 27.40 -12.21
C LEU A 497 6.21 27.01 -11.15
N LYS A 498 5.85 25.72 -11.07
CA LYS A 498 5.04 25.16 -9.97
C LYS A 498 5.66 25.42 -8.61
N ALA A 499 6.94 25.09 -8.43
CA ALA A 499 7.65 25.27 -7.17
C ALA A 499 7.65 26.74 -6.71
N TYR A 500 7.78 27.70 -7.62
CA TYR A 500 7.78 29.13 -7.28
C TYR A 500 6.38 29.71 -6.97
N THR A 501 5.31 29.11 -7.47
CA THR A 501 3.96 29.72 -7.46
C THR A 501 2.93 29.00 -6.60
N LEU A 502 3.06 27.68 -6.43
CA LEU A 502 2.11 26.86 -5.68
C LEU A 502 2.62 26.42 -4.31
N PHE A 503 3.94 26.34 -4.12
CA PHE A 503 4.59 25.79 -2.93
C PHE A 503 5.38 26.87 -2.17
N ASP A 504 4.89 27.22 -0.98
CA ASP A 504 5.48 28.20 -0.10
C ASP A 504 6.24 27.54 1.04
N LYS A 505 7.34 28.20 1.42
CA LYS A 505 8.13 27.80 2.57
C LYS A 505 7.35 28.04 3.86
N ASP A 506 7.49 27.12 4.80
CA ASP A 506 6.81 27.06 6.10
C ASP A 506 5.29 26.79 6.03
N VAL A 507 4.78 26.44 4.84
CA VAL A 507 3.38 26.01 4.63
C VAL A 507 3.37 24.60 4.06
N GLU A 508 3.79 24.41 2.81
CA GLU A 508 3.83 23.09 2.18
C GLU A 508 5.15 22.33 2.46
N TYR A 509 6.23 23.05 2.78
CA TYR A 509 7.52 22.44 3.14
C TYR A 509 8.36 23.35 4.05
N VAL A 510 9.34 22.78 4.74
CA VAL A 510 10.36 23.50 5.53
C VAL A 510 11.76 23.09 5.09
N VAL A 511 12.75 23.95 5.38
CA VAL A 511 14.16 23.67 5.13
C VAL A 511 14.83 23.33 6.45
N MET A 512 15.27 22.09 6.63
CA MET A 512 15.93 21.60 7.85
C MET A 512 17.14 20.74 7.49
N ASP A 513 18.24 20.91 8.24
CA ASP A 513 19.51 20.19 8.03
C ASP A 513 20.04 20.23 6.59
N GLY A 514 19.75 21.32 5.87
CA GLY A 514 20.14 21.47 4.46
C GLY A 514 19.40 20.55 3.50
N ALA A 515 18.18 20.10 3.85
CA ALA A 515 17.27 19.32 3.01
C ALA A 515 15.85 19.92 3.03
N ILE A 516 15.06 19.66 1.97
CA ILE A 516 13.63 20.00 1.93
C ILE A 516 12.86 18.90 2.67
N LYS A 517 11.98 19.33 3.57
CA LYS A 517 11.10 18.44 4.33
C LYS A 517 9.67 18.86 4.08
N ILE A 518 8.84 17.93 3.59
CA ILE A 518 7.44 18.22 3.28
C ILE A 518 6.68 18.42 4.58
N VAL A 519 5.81 19.42 4.63
CA VAL A 519 4.89 19.65 5.73
C VAL A 519 3.51 19.20 5.29
N ASP A 520 2.90 18.34 6.09
CA ASP A 520 1.50 18.00 5.93
C ASP A 520 0.65 19.25 6.21
N GLU A 521 -0.14 19.69 5.23
CA GLU A 521 -0.95 20.91 5.31
C GLU A 521 -2.04 20.81 6.41
N GLN A 522 -2.52 19.61 6.73
CA GLN A 522 -3.60 19.39 7.69
C GLN A 522 -3.10 19.13 9.11
N THR A 523 -1.95 18.46 9.25
CA THR A 523 -1.39 18.08 10.56
C THR A 523 -0.19 18.93 11.01
N GLY A 524 0.40 19.71 10.09
CA GLY A 524 1.64 20.47 10.32
C GLY A 524 2.84 19.58 10.64
N ARG A 525 2.74 18.27 10.35
CA ARG A 525 3.83 17.30 10.58
C ARG A 525 4.87 17.43 9.50
N ILE A 526 6.14 17.37 9.91
CA ILE A 526 7.24 17.13 8.99
C ILE A 526 7.14 15.67 8.57
N LEU A 527 6.92 15.46 7.30
CA LEU A 527 6.85 14.15 6.68
C LEU A 527 8.27 13.79 6.24
N ASP A 528 9.03 13.20 7.16
CA ASP A 528 10.36 12.67 6.87
C ASP A 528 10.26 11.59 5.77
N GLY A 529 11.36 11.41 5.02
CA GLY A 529 11.44 10.45 3.91
C GLY A 529 10.66 10.81 2.64
N ARG A 530 9.67 11.72 2.72
CA ARG A 530 8.81 12.09 1.59
C ARG A 530 9.47 13.03 0.60
N ARG A 531 9.18 12.82 -0.68
CA ARG A 531 9.54 13.73 -1.77
C ARG A 531 8.37 13.99 -2.69
N TYR A 532 8.34 15.17 -3.31
CA TYR A 532 7.40 15.45 -4.39
C TYR A 532 7.87 14.74 -5.66
N SER A 533 6.95 14.01 -6.30
CA SER A 533 7.22 13.25 -7.51
C SER A 533 7.56 14.14 -8.71
N ASP A 534 8.02 13.51 -9.79
CA ASP A 534 8.07 14.13 -11.12
C ASP A 534 8.99 15.37 -11.22
N GLY A 535 10.11 15.38 -10.48
CA GLY A 535 11.07 16.47 -10.52
C GLY A 535 10.67 17.71 -9.69
N LEU A 536 9.48 17.73 -9.09
CA LEU A 536 9.00 18.86 -8.29
C LEU A 536 9.82 19.06 -7.02
N HIS A 537 10.25 17.98 -6.36
CA HIS A 537 11.08 18.09 -5.15
C HIS A 537 12.43 18.72 -5.48
N GLN A 538 13.04 18.27 -6.59
CA GLN A 538 14.28 18.82 -7.12
C GLN A 538 14.12 20.29 -7.52
N ALA A 539 12.96 20.67 -8.06
CA ALA A 539 12.63 22.06 -8.36
C ALA A 539 12.54 22.93 -7.10
N ILE A 540 11.99 22.41 -5.99
CA ILE A 540 11.93 23.11 -4.69
C ILE A 540 13.31 23.17 -4.04
N GLU A 541 14.10 22.09 -4.08
CA GLU A 541 15.50 22.09 -3.66
C GLU A 541 16.29 23.16 -4.42
N ALA A 542 16.11 23.22 -5.75
CA ALA A 542 16.71 24.23 -6.60
C ALA A 542 16.22 25.63 -6.22
N LYS A 543 14.91 25.86 -6.02
CA LYS A 543 14.30 27.13 -5.59
C LYS A 543 14.99 27.66 -4.33
N GLU A 544 15.14 26.81 -3.31
CA GLU A 544 15.70 27.17 -2.00
C GLU A 544 17.24 27.14 -1.93
N ASN A 545 17.93 26.79 -3.02
CA ASN A 545 19.40 26.61 -3.07
C ASN A 545 19.92 25.49 -2.15
N VAL A 546 19.11 24.43 -2.02
CA VAL A 546 19.47 23.19 -1.33
C VAL A 546 20.19 22.26 -2.34
N LYS A 547 20.98 21.30 -1.83
CA LYS A 547 21.60 20.28 -2.69
C LYS A 547 20.50 19.47 -3.37
N ILE A 548 20.49 19.46 -4.70
CA ILE A 548 19.51 18.70 -5.48
C ILE A 548 19.84 17.21 -5.34
N GLU A 549 18.91 16.44 -4.79
CA GLU A 549 19.05 14.99 -4.70
C GLU A 549 18.63 14.34 -6.04
N ALA A 550 19.31 13.26 -6.45
CA ALA A 550 19.00 12.57 -7.70
C ALA A 550 17.51 12.13 -7.75
N ALA A 551 16.92 12.18 -8.94
CA ALA A 551 15.59 11.64 -9.20
C ALA A 551 15.50 10.18 -8.72
N THR A 552 14.34 9.80 -8.20
CA THR A 552 14.07 8.44 -7.73
C THR A 552 13.05 7.77 -8.63
N GLN A 553 13.26 6.48 -8.93
CA GLN A 553 12.32 5.65 -9.68
C GLN A 553 11.78 4.52 -8.81
N THR A 554 10.56 4.09 -9.11
CA THR A 554 9.91 2.94 -8.48
C THR A 554 10.65 1.65 -8.83
N TYR A 555 11.16 0.92 -7.84
CA TYR A 555 11.75 -0.42 -8.01
C TYR A 555 10.74 -1.53 -7.73
N ALA A 556 9.83 -1.31 -6.79
CA ALA A 556 8.80 -2.27 -6.45
C ALA A 556 7.57 -1.55 -5.87
N THR A 557 6.39 -2.06 -6.16
CA THR A 557 5.13 -1.51 -5.64
C THR A 557 4.11 -2.62 -5.43
N ILE A 558 3.26 -2.51 -4.41
CA ILE A 558 2.09 -3.37 -4.18
C ILE A 558 1.02 -2.62 -3.38
N THR A 559 -0.25 -2.83 -3.69
CA THR A 559 -1.34 -2.36 -2.84
C THR A 559 -1.58 -3.30 -1.65
N LEU A 560 -1.99 -2.76 -0.50
CA LEU A 560 -2.36 -3.58 0.66
C LEU A 560 -3.45 -4.61 0.31
N GLN A 561 -4.38 -4.22 -0.56
CA GLN A 561 -5.42 -5.09 -1.10
C GLN A 561 -4.81 -6.35 -1.73
N ASN A 562 -3.91 -6.19 -2.70
CA ASN A 562 -3.31 -7.30 -3.40
C ASN A 562 -2.33 -8.08 -2.52
N TYR A 563 -1.66 -7.42 -1.58
CA TYR A 563 -0.81 -8.09 -0.60
C TYR A 563 -1.62 -9.08 0.26
N PHE A 564 -2.71 -8.64 0.89
CA PHE A 564 -3.52 -9.50 1.76
C PHE A 564 -4.29 -10.59 1.00
N ARG A 565 -4.59 -10.39 -0.28
CA ARG A 565 -5.20 -11.42 -1.15
C ARG A 565 -4.28 -12.62 -1.41
N MET A 566 -2.98 -12.52 -1.13
CA MET A 566 -2.04 -13.62 -1.31
C MET A 566 -2.10 -14.68 -0.19
N TYR A 567 -2.67 -14.34 0.97
CA TYR A 567 -2.75 -15.27 2.09
C TYR A 567 -3.72 -16.42 1.78
N HIS A 568 -3.35 -17.65 2.17
CA HIS A 568 -4.26 -18.79 2.08
C HIS A 568 -5.56 -18.53 2.86
N LYS A 569 -5.43 -17.95 4.05
CA LYS A 569 -6.56 -17.56 4.89
C LYS A 569 -6.33 -16.17 5.49
N LEU A 570 -7.36 -15.32 5.39
CA LEU A 570 -7.37 -13.96 5.91
C LEU A 570 -8.55 -13.80 6.86
N ALA A 571 -8.34 -13.14 8.00
CA ALA A 571 -9.37 -12.81 8.96
C ALA A 571 -9.12 -11.42 9.55
N GLY A 572 -10.12 -10.87 10.23
CA GLY A 572 -9.94 -9.57 10.88
C GLY A 572 -10.91 -9.32 12.02
N MET A 573 -10.57 -8.36 12.87
CA MET A 573 -11.44 -7.93 13.97
C MET A 573 -11.49 -6.42 14.03
N THR A 574 -12.65 -5.88 14.38
CA THR A 574 -12.84 -4.44 14.58
C THR A 574 -14.12 -4.19 15.38
N GLY A 575 -14.31 -2.96 15.86
CA GLY A 575 -15.58 -2.54 16.44
C GLY A 575 -16.61 -2.07 15.41
N THR A 576 -16.21 -1.84 14.16
CA THR A 576 -17.04 -1.12 13.19
C THR A 576 -16.81 -1.57 11.74
N ALA A 577 -17.13 -2.83 11.40
CA ALA A 577 -16.99 -3.39 10.04
C ALA A 577 -18.31 -3.43 9.24
N GLU A 578 -19.47 -3.40 9.89
CA GLU A 578 -20.77 -3.61 9.23
C GLU A 578 -21.04 -2.60 8.11
N THR A 579 -20.53 -1.36 8.25
CA THR A 579 -20.69 -0.31 7.22
C THR A 579 -19.97 -0.65 5.92
N GLU A 580 -18.80 -1.30 6.01
CA GLU A 580 -17.94 -1.64 4.87
C GLU A 580 -18.05 -3.11 4.44
N ALA A 581 -19.03 -3.85 4.97
CA ALA A 581 -19.17 -5.29 4.71
C ALA A 581 -19.24 -5.62 3.20
N ALA A 582 -19.86 -4.74 2.40
CA ALA A 582 -19.92 -4.90 0.96
C ALA A 582 -18.54 -4.74 0.29
N GLU A 583 -17.75 -3.75 0.71
CA GLU A 583 -16.39 -3.52 0.22
C GLU A 583 -15.48 -4.69 0.59
N LEU A 584 -15.47 -5.08 1.87
CA LEU A 584 -14.67 -6.19 2.42
C LEU A 584 -14.95 -7.52 1.70
N TRP A 585 -16.22 -7.80 1.39
CA TRP A 585 -16.58 -8.98 0.60
C TRP A 585 -16.17 -8.86 -0.87
N SER A 586 -16.38 -7.69 -1.49
CA SER A 586 -16.09 -7.49 -2.91
C SER A 586 -14.60 -7.65 -3.23
N ILE A 587 -13.73 -7.13 -2.38
CA ILE A 587 -12.27 -7.12 -2.55
C ILE A 587 -11.64 -8.39 -1.96
N TYR A 588 -11.92 -8.69 -0.69
CA TYR A 588 -11.19 -9.71 0.08
C TYR A 588 -11.97 -11.02 0.30
N LYS A 589 -13.26 -11.06 -0.10
CA LYS A 589 -14.17 -12.18 0.22
C LYS A 589 -14.34 -12.43 1.73
N LEU A 590 -14.17 -11.38 2.53
CA LEU A 590 -14.36 -11.43 3.98
C LEU A 590 -15.81 -11.12 4.34
N ASP A 591 -16.49 -12.09 4.97
CA ASP A 591 -17.83 -11.87 5.52
C ASP A 591 -17.75 -11.23 6.93
N VAL A 592 -18.65 -10.31 7.24
CA VAL A 592 -18.68 -9.61 8.53
C VAL A 592 -19.75 -10.24 9.44
N VAL A 593 -19.33 -10.65 10.63
CA VAL A 593 -20.21 -11.21 11.67
C VAL A 593 -20.18 -10.31 12.90
N SER A 594 -21.30 -9.66 13.19
CA SER A 594 -21.48 -8.88 14.42
C SER A 594 -21.64 -9.81 15.62
N ILE A 595 -20.73 -9.68 16.58
CA ILE A 595 -20.68 -10.47 17.80
C ILE A 595 -21.49 -9.75 18.90
N PRO A 596 -22.35 -10.47 19.65
CA PRO A 596 -23.06 -9.87 20.77
C PRO A 596 -22.10 -9.38 21.85
N THR A 597 -22.48 -8.32 22.56
CA THR A 597 -21.74 -7.84 23.72
C THR A 597 -21.92 -8.79 24.91
N ASN A 598 -20.88 -8.96 25.73
CA ASN A 598 -20.97 -9.77 26.95
C ASN A 598 -22.02 -9.20 27.92
N ILE A 599 -22.04 -7.87 28.04
CA ILE A 599 -22.99 -7.12 28.87
C ILE A 599 -23.68 -6.08 28.00
N LYS A 600 -25.00 -5.95 28.15
CA LYS A 600 -25.81 -5.02 27.38
C LYS A 600 -25.33 -3.57 27.57
N MET A 601 -25.08 -2.89 26.45
CA MET A 601 -24.69 -1.48 26.42
C MET A 601 -25.83 -0.56 26.87
N ILE A 602 -25.53 0.38 27.78
CA ILE A 602 -26.47 1.36 28.35
C ILE A 602 -26.06 2.83 28.12
N ARG A 603 -25.07 3.09 27.26
CA ARG A 603 -24.61 4.44 26.91
C ARG A 603 -25.74 5.27 26.32
N ASN A 604 -25.83 6.53 26.74
CA ASN A 604 -26.81 7.48 26.23
C ASN A 604 -26.24 8.29 25.05
N ASP A 605 -26.62 7.95 23.82
CA ASP A 605 -26.24 8.67 22.61
C ASP A 605 -27.25 9.78 22.29
N LYS A 606 -26.86 11.03 22.48
CA LYS A 606 -27.72 12.21 22.28
C LYS A 606 -27.74 12.66 20.80
N GLN A 607 -28.76 13.44 20.43
CA GLN A 607 -28.89 14.05 19.09
C GLN A 607 -27.89 15.20 18.90
N ASP A 608 -27.48 15.45 17.66
CA ASP A 608 -26.47 16.48 17.34
C ASP A 608 -26.95 17.89 17.68
N LEU A 609 -26.04 18.71 18.24
CA LEU A 609 -26.27 20.13 18.48
C LEU A 609 -25.71 20.91 17.30
N VAL A 610 -26.60 21.56 16.53
CA VAL A 610 -26.21 22.26 15.31
C VAL A 610 -26.24 23.77 15.53
N TYR A 611 -25.13 24.43 15.20
CA TYR A 611 -24.89 25.86 15.38
C TYR A 611 -24.69 26.56 14.03
N LYS A 612 -24.94 27.87 13.98
CA LYS A 612 -24.72 28.66 12.77
C LYS A 612 -23.23 28.88 12.51
N THR A 613 -22.45 29.19 13.55
CA THR A 613 -21.01 29.53 13.43
C THR A 613 -20.10 28.60 14.23
N LYS A 614 -18.83 28.46 13.82
CA LYS A 614 -17.81 27.71 14.59
C LYS A 614 -17.56 28.31 15.98
N ARG A 615 -17.67 29.64 16.12
CA ARG A 615 -17.44 30.34 17.39
C ARG A 615 -18.44 29.94 18.47
N GLU A 616 -19.72 29.85 18.13
CA GLU A 616 -20.78 29.43 19.05
C GLU A 616 -20.63 27.95 19.44
N LYS A 617 -20.34 27.11 18.45
CA LYS A 617 -20.05 25.68 18.63
C LYS A 617 -18.97 25.48 19.69
N TYR A 618 -17.80 26.10 19.52
CA TYR A 618 -16.67 25.93 20.45
C TYR A 618 -16.96 26.49 21.84
N LYS A 619 -17.67 27.62 21.94
CA LYS A 619 -18.11 28.13 23.24
C LYS A 619 -18.98 27.11 23.97
N SER A 620 -19.97 26.52 23.28
CA SER A 620 -20.86 25.53 23.88
C SER A 620 -20.15 24.22 24.26
N VAL A 621 -19.15 23.80 23.46
CA VAL A 621 -18.29 22.66 23.78
C VAL A 621 -17.53 22.91 25.10
N ILE A 622 -16.93 24.09 25.26
CA ILE A 622 -16.17 24.45 26.46
C ILE A 622 -17.07 24.52 27.69
N ASP A 623 -18.27 25.11 27.56
CA ASP A 623 -19.21 25.21 28.66
C ASP A 623 -19.70 23.81 29.13
N GLU A 624 -19.88 22.85 28.21
CA GLU A 624 -20.17 21.45 28.57
C GLU A 624 -18.97 20.76 29.25
N ILE A 625 -17.75 20.96 28.75
CA ILE A 625 -16.52 20.42 29.37
C ILE A 625 -16.40 20.92 30.82
N GLU A 626 -16.62 22.22 31.03
CA GLU A 626 -16.57 22.84 32.36
C GLU A 626 -17.62 22.25 33.30
N ALA A 627 -18.87 22.08 32.83
CA ALA A 627 -19.94 21.47 33.60
C ALA A 627 -19.64 20.02 34.01
N LEU A 628 -19.19 19.19 33.07
CA LEU A 628 -18.85 17.78 33.32
C LEU A 628 -17.69 17.65 34.30
N ARG A 629 -16.63 18.44 34.10
CA ARG A 629 -15.46 18.45 34.99
C ARG A 629 -15.83 18.87 36.40
N ASN A 630 -16.63 19.92 36.56
CA ASN A 630 -17.06 20.40 37.88
C ASN A 630 -17.95 19.38 38.61
N ALA A 631 -18.64 18.50 37.86
CA ALA A 631 -19.36 17.36 38.40
C ALA A 631 -18.46 16.13 38.69
N GLY A 632 -17.14 16.24 38.52
CA GLY A 632 -16.18 15.15 38.70
C GLY A 632 -16.20 14.10 37.60
N ARG A 633 -16.90 14.36 36.49
CA ARG A 633 -17.08 13.41 35.39
C ARG A 633 -16.00 13.60 34.33
N PRO A 634 -15.27 12.55 33.90
CA PRO A 634 -14.28 12.66 32.85
C PRO A 634 -14.93 12.86 31.48
N CYS A 635 -14.24 13.60 30.61
CA CYS A 635 -14.64 13.78 29.23
C CYS A 635 -13.50 13.56 28.22
N LEU A 636 -13.85 12.92 27.11
CA LEU A 636 -13.00 12.77 25.93
C LEU A 636 -13.59 13.60 24.79
N VAL A 637 -12.79 14.56 24.31
CA VAL A 637 -13.16 15.52 23.26
C VAL A 637 -12.49 15.08 21.96
N GLY A 638 -13.26 14.64 20.98
CA GLY A 638 -12.76 14.25 19.66
C GLY A 638 -12.82 15.41 18.67
N THR A 639 -11.68 15.74 18.05
CA THR A 639 -11.55 16.73 16.98
C THR A 639 -11.16 16.07 15.66
N THR A 640 -11.34 16.77 14.55
CA THR A 640 -11.01 16.28 13.19
C THR A 640 -9.60 16.65 12.74
N SER A 641 -8.99 17.71 13.31
CA SER A 641 -7.63 18.14 12.98
C SER A 641 -6.84 18.59 14.20
N VAL A 642 -5.51 18.62 14.05
CA VAL A 642 -4.57 19.09 15.07
C VAL A 642 -4.80 20.58 15.35
N GLU A 643 -5.05 21.36 14.30
CA GLU A 643 -5.34 22.80 14.42
C GLU A 643 -6.54 23.05 15.35
N VAL A 644 -7.62 22.28 15.19
CA VAL A 644 -8.82 22.39 16.04
C VAL A 644 -8.52 21.96 17.48
N SER A 645 -7.71 20.90 17.67
CA SER A 645 -7.24 20.48 18.99
C SER A 645 -6.42 21.55 19.70
N GLU A 646 -5.46 22.18 19.01
CA GLU A 646 -4.63 23.26 19.55
C GLU A 646 -5.45 24.54 19.81
N LEU A 647 -6.43 24.85 18.96
CA LEU A 647 -7.37 25.95 19.19
C LEU A 647 -8.17 25.71 20.48
N LEU A 648 -8.78 24.54 20.65
CA LEU A 648 -9.55 24.18 21.84
C LEU A 648 -8.68 24.15 23.09
N SER A 649 -7.47 23.60 22.99
CA SER A 649 -6.46 23.62 24.05
C SER A 649 -6.20 25.04 24.55
N ARG A 650 -5.88 25.99 23.64
CA ARG A 650 -5.68 27.40 23.99
C ARG A 650 -6.90 28.03 24.68
N MET A 651 -8.12 27.72 24.22
CA MET A 651 -9.34 28.24 24.83
C MET A 651 -9.59 27.66 26.24
N LEU A 652 -9.29 26.37 26.46
CA LEU A 652 -9.37 25.73 27.78
C LEU A 652 -8.30 26.26 28.75
N GLN A 653 -7.09 26.55 28.25
CA GLN A 653 -6.03 27.20 29.04
C GLN A 653 -6.46 28.59 29.52
N GLN A 654 -7.13 29.39 28.67
CA GLN A 654 -7.68 30.69 29.06
C GLN A 654 -8.69 30.59 30.21
N LYS A 655 -9.49 29.51 30.25
CA LYS A 655 -10.40 29.20 31.36
C LYS A 655 -9.73 28.46 32.52
N ARG A 656 -8.42 28.21 32.48
CA ARG A 656 -7.65 27.47 33.50
C ARG A 656 -8.17 26.05 33.74
N ILE A 657 -8.65 25.38 32.69
CA ILE A 657 -9.10 23.99 32.75
C ILE A 657 -7.89 23.10 32.41
N PRO A 658 -7.37 22.28 33.34
CA PRO A 658 -6.34 21.30 33.05
C PRO A 658 -6.86 20.25 32.07
N HIS A 659 -6.08 19.95 31.04
CA HIS A 659 -6.41 18.98 30.01
C HIS A 659 -5.13 18.41 29.39
N ASN A 660 -5.27 17.26 28.73
CA ASN A 660 -4.23 16.66 27.90
C ASN A 660 -4.66 16.65 26.44
N VAL A 661 -3.70 16.77 25.52
CA VAL A 661 -3.93 16.74 24.06
C VAL A 661 -3.20 15.55 23.45
N LEU A 662 -3.91 14.75 22.66
CA LEU A 662 -3.38 13.59 21.93
C LEU A 662 -3.38 13.91 20.43
N ASN A 663 -2.18 13.97 19.84
CA ASN A 663 -1.97 14.38 18.45
C ASN A 663 -1.31 13.28 17.58
N ALA A 664 -1.38 12.01 18.01
CA ALA A 664 -0.79 10.85 17.34
C ALA A 664 0.71 10.99 16.99
N LYS A 665 1.48 11.68 17.86
CA LYS A 665 2.93 11.90 17.69
C LYS A 665 3.79 10.94 18.53
N GLN A 666 3.32 10.52 19.70
CA GLN A 666 4.10 9.68 20.61
C GLN A 666 3.21 8.60 21.25
N HIS A 667 3.04 7.48 20.56
CA HIS A 667 2.09 6.42 20.94
C HIS A 667 2.27 5.92 22.38
N ALA A 668 3.51 5.79 22.88
CA ALA A 668 3.77 5.35 24.25
C ALA A 668 3.28 6.36 25.31
N LYS A 669 3.54 7.66 25.13
CA LYS A 669 3.03 8.70 26.05
C LYS A 669 1.52 8.85 25.94
N GLU A 670 0.98 8.72 24.73
CA GLU A 670 -0.46 8.76 24.50
C GLU A 670 -1.18 7.61 25.21
N ALA A 671 -0.62 6.39 25.18
CA ALA A 671 -1.18 5.26 25.90
C ALA A 671 -1.25 5.53 27.41
N GLN A 672 -0.23 6.18 27.98
CA GLN A 672 -0.23 6.59 29.39
C GLN A 672 -1.34 7.62 29.68
N VAL A 673 -1.45 8.66 28.85
CA VAL A 673 -2.49 9.68 29.00
C VAL A 673 -3.90 9.08 28.87
N VAL A 674 -4.10 8.14 27.94
CA VAL A 674 -5.38 7.45 27.74
C VAL A 674 -5.74 6.59 28.94
N ALA A 675 -4.76 5.94 29.58
CA ALA A 675 -5.00 5.17 30.81
C ALA A 675 -5.48 6.05 31.97
N GLU A 676 -5.03 7.31 32.03
CA GLU A 676 -5.42 8.30 33.03
C GLU A 676 -6.70 9.07 32.65
N ALA A 677 -7.13 9.02 31.39
CA ALA A 677 -8.30 9.76 30.88
C ALA A 677 -9.64 9.37 31.55
N GLY A 678 -9.69 8.21 32.21
CA GLY A 678 -10.86 7.73 32.93
C GLY A 678 -10.94 8.15 34.40
N LEU A 679 -10.00 8.97 34.89
CA LEU A 679 -9.99 9.46 36.27
C LEU A 679 -11.01 10.60 36.49
N PRO A 680 -11.52 10.80 37.73
CA PRO A 680 -12.49 11.86 38.02
C PRO A 680 -12.02 13.25 37.56
N GLY A 681 -12.87 13.95 36.80
CA GLY A 681 -12.60 15.29 36.28
C GLY A 681 -11.49 15.40 35.23
N ALA A 682 -10.98 14.28 34.69
CA ALA A 682 -10.00 14.28 33.62
C ALA A 682 -10.60 14.80 32.31
N VAL A 683 -9.87 15.69 31.63
CA VAL A 683 -10.24 16.24 30.31
C VAL A 683 -9.17 15.85 29.31
N THR A 684 -9.55 15.10 28.29
CA THR A 684 -8.62 14.64 27.24
C THR A 684 -9.15 15.07 25.88
N ILE A 685 -8.33 15.75 25.09
CA ILE A 685 -8.60 16.10 23.71
C ILE A 685 -7.86 15.10 22.82
N ALA A 686 -8.55 14.49 21.87
CA ALA A 686 -7.98 13.55 20.91
C ALA A 686 -8.25 14.03 19.49
N THR A 687 -7.18 14.27 18.74
CA THR A 687 -7.25 14.48 17.30
C THR A 687 -7.55 13.15 16.60
N ASN A 688 -8.61 13.12 15.80
CA ASN A 688 -9.11 11.95 15.08
C ASN A 688 -9.24 10.71 15.99
N MET A 689 -8.34 9.75 15.79
CA MET A 689 -8.32 8.47 16.48
C MET A 689 -7.10 8.30 17.41
N ALA A 690 -6.44 9.39 17.80
CA ALA A 690 -5.30 9.33 18.72
C ALA A 690 -5.64 8.53 20.00
N GLY A 691 -4.68 7.72 20.47
CA GLY A 691 -4.93 6.78 21.56
C GLY A 691 -5.74 5.52 21.17
N ARG A 692 -5.72 5.12 19.89
CA ARG A 692 -6.28 3.83 19.44
C ARG A 692 -5.58 2.62 20.05
N GLY A 693 -6.33 1.53 20.19
CA GLY A 693 -5.83 0.28 20.77
C GLY A 693 -5.62 0.30 22.29
N THR A 694 -5.88 1.42 22.97
CA THR A 694 -5.79 1.55 24.44
C THR A 694 -7.18 1.75 25.06
N ASP A 695 -7.46 1.03 26.15
CA ASP A 695 -8.73 1.07 26.86
C ASP A 695 -8.76 2.17 27.93
N ILE A 696 -9.88 2.89 28.02
CA ILE A 696 -10.10 3.93 29.04
C ILE A 696 -10.87 3.28 30.19
N LYS A 697 -10.16 2.91 31.25
CA LYS A 697 -10.77 2.33 32.44
C LYS A 697 -11.31 3.43 33.35
N LEU A 698 -12.56 3.29 33.79
CA LEU A 698 -13.18 4.25 34.69
C LEU A 698 -12.58 4.13 36.10
N GLY A 699 -12.08 5.25 36.63
CA GLY A 699 -11.56 5.33 37.99
C GLY A 699 -12.65 5.25 39.06
N PRO A 700 -12.26 5.17 40.35
CA PRO A 700 -13.21 5.15 41.47
C PRO A 700 -14.13 6.39 41.46
N GLY A 701 -15.44 6.20 41.68
CA GLY A 701 -16.42 7.30 41.74
C GLY A 701 -16.94 7.79 40.37
N VAL A 702 -16.34 7.36 39.26
CA VAL A 702 -16.71 7.83 37.92
C VAL A 702 -18.00 7.20 37.40
N LYS A 703 -18.29 5.95 37.77
CA LYS A 703 -19.52 5.27 37.34
C LYS A 703 -20.75 5.97 37.92
N GLU A 704 -20.66 6.36 39.19
CA GLU A 704 -21.68 7.12 39.93
C GLU A 704 -21.88 8.51 39.33
N ALA A 705 -20.81 9.15 38.86
CA ALA A 705 -20.86 10.43 38.15
C ALA A 705 -21.45 10.35 36.72
N GLY A 706 -21.89 9.16 36.26
CA GLY A 706 -22.47 8.95 34.94
C GLY A 706 -21.50 8.43 33.88
N GLY A 707 -20.31 7.97 34.29
CA GLY A 707 -19.28 7.37 33.44
C GLY A 707 -18.62 8.35 32.47
N LEU A 708 -17.87 7.83 31.49
CA LEU A 708 -17.17 8.67 30.51
C LEU A 708 -18.14 9.43 29.59
N ALA A 709 -17.90 10.73 29.43
CA ALA A 709 -18.61 11.56 28.47
C ALA A 709 -17.78 11.73 27.18
N ILE A 710 -18.38 11.47 26.03
CA ILE A 710 -17.78 11.69 24.71
C ILE A 710 -18.36 12.97 24.11
N ILE A 711 -17.47 13.88 23.69
CA ILE A 711 -17.82 15.12 23.01
C ILE A 711 -17.16 15.11 21.63
N GLY A 712 -17.95 15.01 20.57
CA GLY A 712 -17.46 15.21 19.20
C GLY A 712 -17.61 16.68 18.82
N THR A 713 -16.52 17.35 18.45
CA THR A 713 -16.55 18.77 18.12
C THR A 713 -16.98 19.05 16.68
N GLU A 714 -16.99 18.00 15.86
CA GLU A 714 -17.41 17.95 14.46
C GLU A 714 -17.85 16.52 14.11
N ARG A 715 -18.39 16.34 12.91
CA ARG A 715 -18.67 15.04 12.30
C ARG A 715 -17.52 14.68 11.37
N HIS A 716 -16.97 13.48 11.51
CA HIS A 716 -15.96 12.99 10.58
C HIS A 716 -16.59 12.68 9.21
N GLU A 717 -15.77 12.61 8.17
CA GLU A 717 -16.20 12.22 6.83
C GLU A 717 -16.88 10.84 6.82
N SER A 718 -16.35 9.91 7.62
CA SER A 718 -16.93 8.60 7.80
C SER A 718 -17.70 8.47 9.11
N ARG A 719 -18.88 7.85 9.02
CA ARG A 719 -19.71 7.49 10.16
C ARG A 719 -19.04 6.45 11.06
N ARG A 720 -18.11 5.67 10.50
CA ARG A 720 -17.34 4.66 11.22
C ARG A 720 -16.48 5.27 12.32
N VAL A 721 -15.72 6.31 11.99
CA VAL A 721 -14.87 7.05 12.93
C VAL A 721 -15.70 7.65 14.06
N ASP A 722 -16.86 8.24 13.74
CA ASP A 722 -17.81 8.72 14.74
C ASP A 722 -18.27 7.60 15.70
N ARG A 723 -18.57 6.39 15.19
CA ARG A 723 -18.97 5.23 16.00
C ARG A 723 -17.82 4.77 16.89
N GLN A 724 -16.60 4.77 16.39
CA GLN A 724 -15.41 4.41 17.18
C GLN A 724 -15.19 5.40 18.33
N LEU A 725 -15.33 6.71 18.07
CA LEU A 725 -15.23 7.74 19.11
C LEU A 725 -16.29 7.52 20.19
N ARG A 726 -17.55 7.26 19.81
CA ARG A 726 -18.61 6.91 20.77
C ARG A 726 -18.27 5.65 21.56
N GLY A 727 -17.74 4.63 20.90
CA GLY A 727 -17.30 3.34 21.48
C GLY A 727 -16.17 3.45 22.51
N ARG A 728 -15.60 4.64 22.73
CA ARG A 728 -14.72 4.92 23.87
C ARG A 728 -15.47 4.92 25.21
N ALA A 729 -16.77 5.20 25.23
CA ALA A 729 -17.61 5.12 26.42
C ALA A 729 -18.60 3.94 26.39
N GLY A 730 -19.08 3.54 27.56
CA GLY A 730 -20.12 2.52 27.72
C GLY A 730 -19.63 1.07 27.57
N ARG A 731 -18.36 0.81 27.88
CA ARG A 731 -17.72 -0.50 27.72
C ARG A 731 -18.17 -1.48 28.81
N GLN A 732 -18.37 -2.76 28.46
CA GLN A 732 -18.84 -3.80 29.40
C GLN A 732 -20.08 -3.37 30.22
N GLY A 733 -21.00 -2.60 29.62
CA GLY A 733 -22.21 -2.13 30.28
C GLY A 733 -22.02 -0.94 31.24
N ASP A 734 -20.84 -0.31 31.25
CA ASP A 734 -20.62 0.92 32.03
C ASP A 734 -21.56 2.05 31.59
N PRO A 735 -21.92 2.97 32.50
CA PRO A 735 -22.63 4.19 32.13
C PRO A 735 -21.75 5.08 31.25
N GLY A 736 -22.37 5.92 30.45
CA GLY A 736 -21.66 6.89 29.61
C GLY A 736 -22.61 7.68 28.74
N SER A 737 -22.11 8.73 28.09
CA SER A 737 -22.88 9.50 27.11
C SER A 737 -22.04 9.92 25.92
N SER A 738 -22.68 10.13 24.76
CA SER A 738 -22.05 10.78 23.62
C SER A 738 -22.89 11.96 23.12
N GLN A 739 -22.21 13.04 22.74
CA GLN A 739 -22.81 14.27 22.21
C GLN A 739 -21.92 14.82 21.10
N PHE A 740 -22.48 15.15 19.94
CA PHE A 740 -21.77 15.83 18.86
C PHE A 740 -22.26 17.28 18.72
N TYR A 741 -21.33 18.17 18.42
CA TYR A 741 -21.52 19.60 18.16
C TYR A 741 -21.10 19.85 16.71
N VAL A 742 -21.96 20.47 15.90
CA VAL A 742 -21.75 20.66 14.46
C VAL A 742 -22.07 22.11 14.10
N SER A 743 -21.32 22.70 13.18
CA SER A 743 -21.61 24.02 12.61
C SER A 743 -21.90 23.93 11.11
N LEU A 744 -22.73 24.84 10.58
CA LEU A 744 -22.89 25.01 9.13
C LEU A 744 -21.61 25.44 8.41
N GLU A 745 -20.65 25.98 9.15
CA GLU A 745 -19.32 26.37 8.67
C GLU A 745 -18.31 25.20 8.71
N ASP A 746 -18.67 24.03 9.24
CA ASP A 746 -17.78 22.86 9.24
C ASP A 746 -17.57 22.33 7.82
N ASP A 747 -16.39 21.75 7.55
CA ASP A 747 -15.97 21.38 6.20
C ASP A 747 -16.90 20.36 5.55
N LEU A 748 -17.37 19.37 6.33
CA LEU A 748 -18.41 18.42 5.90
C LEU A 748 -19.70 19.12 5.46
N MET A 749 -20.10 20.20 6.13
CA MET A 749 -21.34 20.92 5.82
C MET A 749 -21.18 21.83 4.60
N ARG A 750 -20.00 22.43 4.40
CA ARG A 750 -19.70 23.26 3.23
C ARG A 750 -19.79 22.46 1.92
N MET A 751 -19.36 21.19 1.92
CA MET A 751 -19.44 20.31 0.75
C MET A 751 -20.88 20.05 0.26
N PHE A 752 -21.91 20.28 1.09
CA PHE A 752 -23.30 19.90 0.81
C PHE A 752 -24.27 21.09 0.68
N GLY A 753 -23.76 22.27 0.31
CA GLY A 753 -24.61 23.42 0.00
C GLY A 753 -25.25 24.04 1.24
N SER A 754 -24.43 24.27 2.28
CA SER A 754 -24.81 24.90 3.55
C SER A 754 -25.56 26.23 3.37
N GLU A 755 -25.34 26.95 2.27
CA GLU A 755 -26.03 28.20 1.93
C GLU A 755 -27.56 28.04 1.79
N ARG A 756 -28.04 26.90 1.27
CA ARG A 756 -29.50 26.65 1.18
C ARG A 756 -30.11 26.40 2.55
N ILE A 757 -29.38 25.73 3.44
CA ILE A 757 -29.83 25.44 4.80
C ILE A 757 -29.77 26.72 5.65
N ALA A 758 -28.68 27.48 5.54
CA ALA A 758 -28.50 28.77 6.19
C ALA A 758 -29.59 29.78 5.77
N SER A 759 -29.88 29.89 4.47
CA SER A 759 -30.93 30.80 3.97
C SER A 759 -32.34 30.40 4.41
N VAL A 760 -32.62 29.10 4.58
CA VAL A 760 -33.87 28.62 5.18
C VAL A 760 -33.93 28.95 6.67
N MET A 761 -32.81 28.84 7.39
CA MET A 761 -32.72 29.21 8.81
C MET A 761 -32.93 30.70 9.05
N ASP A 762 -32.34 31.55 8.21
CA ASP A 762 -32.54 32.99 8.25
C ASP A 762 -34.01 33.36 7.98
N LYS A 763 -34.68 32.64 7.06
CA LYS A 763 -36.12 32.81 6.78
C LYS A 763 -37.03 32.33 7.91
N LEU A 764 -36.59 31.33 8.68
CA LEU A 764 -37.35 30.77 9.81
C LEU A 764 -37.12 31.55 11.12
N GLY A 765 -36.24 32.55 11.12
CA GLY A 765 -36.04 33.46 12.26
C GLY A 765 -35.15 32.91 13.38
N TYR A 766 -34.33 31.90 13.11
CA TYR A 766 -33.30 31.44 14.04
C TYR A 766 -32.24 32.54 14.25
N LYS A 767 -31.95 32.87 15.51
CA LYS A 767 -30.98 33.91 15.88
C LYS A 767 -29.61 33.32 16.16
N GLU A 768 -28.59 34.18 16.15
CA GLU A 768 -27.27 33.84 16.67
C GLU A 768 -27.40 33.38 18.13
N GLY A 769 -26.87 32.19 18.43
CA GLY A 769 -26.98 31.49 19.71
C GLY A 769 -28.06 30.40 19.81
N ASP A 770 -28.97 30.27 18.83
CA ASP A 770 -29.99 29.21 18.87
C ASP A 770 -29.38 27.84 18.51
N VAL A 771 -29.67 26.83 19.34
CA VAL A 771 -29.25 25.43 19.09
C VAL A 771 -30.35 24.69 18.36
N ILE A 772 -30.03 24.13 17.19
CA ILE A 772 -30.99 23.29 16.47
C ILE A 772 -30.77 21.83 16.84
N GLN A 773 -31.82 21.23 17.39
CA GLN A 773 -31.92 19.79 17.61
C GLN A 773 -33.12 19.26 16.82
N HIS A 774 -32.90 18.86 15.57
CA HIS A 774 -33.94 18.24 14.76
C HIS A 774 -33.41 17.05 13.97
N SER A 775 -34.14 15.93 14.03
CA SER A 775 -33.82 14.68 13.32
C SER A 775 -33.62 14.84 11.81
N MET A 776 -34.22 15.86 11.19
CA MET A 776 -34.06 16.15 9.76
C MET A 776 -32.63 16.57 9.43
N ILE A 777 -31.99 17.36 10.30
CA ILE A 777 -30.63 17.84 10.09
C ILE A 777 -29.63 16.70 10.32
N SER A 778 -29.80 15.92 11.39
CA SER A 778 -28.97 14.73 11.63
C SER A 778 -29.05 13.71 10.49
N ASN A 779 -30.24 13.52 9.90
CA ASN A 779 -30.39 12.67 8.71
C ASN A 779 -29.71 13.25 7.47
N SER A 780 -29.70 14.58 7.30
CA SER A 780 -28.99 15.24 6.20
C SER A 780 -27.48 15.10 6.34
N ILE A 781 -26.94 15.26 7.56
CA ILE A 781 -25.52 14.99 7.89
C ILE A 781 -25.17 13.54 7.57
N GLN A 782 -26.02 12.59 7.95
CA GLN A 782 -25.78 11.18 7.67
C GLN A 782 -25.75 10.89 6.15
N ARG A 783 -26.60 11.55 5.36
CA ARG A 783 -26.56 11.44 3.89
C ARG A 783 -25.28 12.06 3.32
N ALA A 784 -24.80 13.15 3.91
CA ALA A 784 -23.54 13.76 3.52
C ALA A 784 -22.35 12.81 3.76
N GLN A 785 -22.23 12.26 4.98
CA GLN A 785 -21.20 11.25 5.31
C GLN A 785 -21.24 10.06 4.34
N LYS A 786 -22.43 9.49 4.09
CA LYS A 786 -22.58 8.35 3.17
C LYS A 786 -22.09 8.68 1.75
N LYS A 787 -22.35 9.88 1.25
CA LYS A 787 -21.91 10.28 -0.09
C LYS A 787 -20.39 10.48 -0.16
N VAL A 788 -19.76 10.99 0.91
CA VAL A 788 -18.30 11.08 1.01
C VAL A 788 -17.68 9.67 1.08
N GLU A 789 -18.26 8.76 1.86
CA GLU A 789 -17.86 7.35 1.92
C GLU A 789 -17.96 6.66 0.55
N GLU A 790 -19.08 6.85 -0.18
CA GLU A 790 -19.26 6.31 -1.54
C GLU A 790 -18.22 6.87 -2.52
N ASN A 791 -17.82 8.14 -2.38
CA ASN A 791 -16.77 8.74 -3.20
C ASN A 791 -15.39 8.15 -2.90
N ASN A 792 -15.04 8.05 -1.61
CA ASN A 792 -13.77 7.46 -1.16
C ASN A 792 -13.66 5.99 -1.57
N PHE A 793 -14.76 5.24 -1.51
CA PHE A 793 -14.84 3.88 -2.06
C PHE A 793 -14.57 3.86 -3.57
N GLY A 794 -15.12 4.80 -4.33
CA GLY A 794 -14.86 4.94 -5.76
C GLY A 794 -13.38 5.14 -6.09
N ILE A 795 -12.69 6.00 -5.33
CA ILE A 795 -11.24 6.25 -5.47
C ILE A 795 -10.44 4.98 -5.19
N ARG A 796 -10.70 4.30 -4.05
CA ARG A 796 -10.00 3.05 -3.70
C ARG A 796 -10.24 1.94 -4.70
N LYS A 797 -11.48 1.80 -5.18
CA LYS A 797 -11.84 0.80 -6.18
C LYS A 797 -11.08 1.05 -7.48
N ARG A 798 -11.01 2.29 -7.95
CA ARG A 798 -10.26 2.65 -9.17
C ARG A 798 -8.77 2.36 -8.99
N LEU A 799 -8.17 2.74 -7.86
CA LEU A 799 -6.78 2.43 -7.53
C LEU A 799 -6.49 0.92 -7.58
N LEU A 800 -7.38 0.09 -7.00
CA LEU A 800 -7.29 -1.37 -7.08
C LEU A 800 -7.40 -1.88 -8.51
N GLU A 801 -8.29 -1.33 -9.34
CA GLU A 801 -8.48 -1.75 -10.72
C GLU A 801 -7.22 -1.49 -11.60
N TYR A 802 -6.49 -0.40 -11.35
CA TYR A 802 -5.19 -0.16 -11.98
C TYR A 802 -4.12 -1.13 -11.46
N ASP A 803 -4.04 -1.32 -10.13
CA ASP A 803 -3.05 -2.25 -9.56
C ASP A 803 -3.36 -3.72 -9.88
N ASP A 804 -4.61 -4.11 -10.12
CA ASP A 804 -4.95 -5.48 -10.55
C ASP A 804 -4.28 -5.84 -11.89
N VAL A 805 -4.15 -4.87 -12.80
CA VAL A 805 -3.40 -5.04 -14.06
C VAL A 805 -1.92 -5.25 -13.76
N MET A 806 -1.33 -4.39 -12.94
CA MET A 806 0.06 -4.50 -12.52
C MET A 806 0.33 -5.79 -11.73
N ASN A 807 -0.61 -6.24 -10.92
CA ASN A 807 -0.48 -7.43 -10.09
C ASN A 807 -0.47 -8.71 -10.95
N MET A 808 -1.24 -8.76 -12.04
CA MET A 808 -1.16 -9.86 -13.00
C MET A 808 0.23 -9.94 -13.64
N GLN A 809 0.78 -8.80 -14.06
CA GLN A 809 2.13 -8.71 -14.63
C GLN A 809 3.20 -9.07 -13.61
N ARG A 810 3.11 -8.50 -12.39
CA ARG A 810 4.00 -8.75 -11.26
C ARG A 810 4.05 -10.23 -10.90
N ASN A 811 2.90 -10.90 -10.80
CA ASN A 811 2.85 -12.33 -10.49
C ASN A 811 3.57 -13.18 -11.55
N ALA A 812 3.45 -12.83 -12.83
CA ALA A 812 4.17 -13.52 -13.91
C ALA A 812 5.69 -13.29 -13.81
N VAL A 813 6.11 -12.04 -13.58
CA VAL A 813 7.53 -11.67 -13.43
C VAL A 813 8.14 -12.30 -12.19
N TYR A 814 7.50 -12.17 -11.02
CA TYR A 814 8.00 -12.73 -9.76
C TYR A 814 8.05 -14.25 -9.80
N LYS A 815 7.17 -14.92 -10.54
CA LYS A 815 7.26 -16.37 -10.77
C LYS A 815 8.53 -16.73 -11.55
N ARG A 816 8.79 -16.09 -12.71
CA ARG A 816 10.04 -16.31 -13.49
C ARG A 816 11.28 -15.94 -12.67
N ARG A 817 11.21 -14.85 -11.92
CA ARG A 817 12.28 -14.41 -11.01
C ARG A 817 12.58 -15.46 -9.95
N ASN A 818 11.56 -16.02 -9.31
CA ASN A 818 11.73 -17.10 -8.32
C ASN A 818 12.33 -18.37 -8.96
N HIS A 819 11.91 -18.73 -10.17
CA HIS A 819 12.54 -19.84 -10.90
C HIS A 819 14.04 -19.61 -11.11
N ALA A 820 14.46 -18.39 -11.46
CA ALA A 820 15.87 -18.02 -11.57
C ALA A 820 16.60 -18.01 -10.23
N LEU A 821 15.97 -17.46 -9.18
CA LEU A 821 16.54 -17.33 -7.84
C LEU A 821 16.83 -18.71 -7.20
N PHE A 822 15.88 -19.63 -7.25
CA PHE A 822 16.03 -20.97 -6.69
C PHE A 822 16.69 -21.94 -7.70
N GLY A 823 16.57 -21.67 -9.01
CA GLY A 823 17.01 -22.57 -10.08
C GLY A 823 16.03 -23.67 -10.45
N GLU A 824 14.86 -23.71 -9.80
CA GLU A 824 13.78 -24.64 -10.11
C GLU A 824 13.05 -24.15 -11.37
N ARG A 825 12.78 -25.02 -12.35
CA ARG A 825 12.09 -24.70 -13.61
C ARG A 825 12.77 -23.65 -14.51
N LEU A 826 13.94 -23.13 -14.14
CA LEU A 826 14.68 -22.15 -14.96
C LEU A 826 14.99 -22.67 -16.38
N ALA A 827 15.39 -23.93 -16.51
CA ALA A 827 15.68 -24.51 -17.82
C ALA A 827 14.44 -24.49 -18.75
N LEU A 828 13.23 -24.66 -18.21
CA LEU A 828 11.98 -24.53 -18.97
C LEU A 828 11.72 -23.08 -19.40
N ASP A 829 11.99 -22.12 -18.51
CA ASP A 829 11.84 -20.69 -18.84
C ASP A 829 12.82 -20.26 -19.95
N ILE A 830 14.04 -20.79 -19.93
CA ILE A 830 15.05 -20.56 -20.99
C ILE A 830 14.62 -21.23 -22.29
N ASP A 831 14.22 -22.49 -22.26
CA ASP A 831 13.70 -23.24 -23.42
C ASP A 831 12.53 -22.51 -24.08
N THR A 832 11.56 -22.06 -23.26
CA THR A 832 10.44 -21.22 -23.71
C THR A 832 10.93 -19.91 -24.32
N SER A 833 12.00 -19.31 -23.79
CA SER A 833 12.59 -18.08 -24.34
C SER A 833 13.20 -18.32 -25.72
N PHE A 834 13.90 -19.45 -25.94
CA PHE A 834 14.40 -19.86 -27.25
C PHE A 834 13.26 -20.09 -28.25
N SER A 835 12.21 -20.82 -27.85
CA SER A 835 11.05 -21.08 -28.69
C SER A 835 10.32 -19.79 -29.07
N ALA A 836 10.04 -18.91 -28.11
CA ALA A 836 9.36 -17.64 -28.34
C ALA A 836 10.18 -16.70 -29.23
N MET A 837 11.51 -16.72 -29.08
CA MET A 837 12.41 -15.93 -29.93
C MET A 837 12.43 -16.44 -31.38
N ALA A 838 12.49 -17.76 -31.58
CA ALA A 838 12.43 -18.37 -32.90
C ALA A 838 11.09 -18.03 -33.59
N GLU A 839 9.97 -18.16 -32.86
CA GLU A 839 8.65 -17.77 -33.34
C GLU A 839 8.57 -16.29 -33.72
N GLY A 840 9.09 -15.39 -32.87
CA GLY A 840 9.09 -13.95 -33.11
C GLY A 840 9.92 -13.55 -34.33
N LEU A 841 11.12 -14.10 -34.49
CA LEU A 841 11.99 -13.82 -35.64
C LEU A 841 11.38 -14.34 -36.94
N VAL A 842 10.97 -15.62 -36.97
CA VAL A 842 10.38 -16.21 -38.18
C VAL A 842 9.12 -15.45 -38.56
N SER A 843 8.17 -15.27 -37.64
CA SER A 843 6.89 -14.61 -37.92
C SER A 843 7.07 -13.17 -38.42
N SER A 844 7.93 -12.38 -37.76
CA SER A 844 8.11 -10.96 -38.09
C SER A 844 8.79 -10.74 -39.44
N PHE A 845 9.89 -11.44 -39.71
CA PHE A 845 10.61 -11.30 -40.99
C PHE A 845 9.87 -11.98 -42.15
N ARG A 846 9.07 -13.01 -41.86
CA ARG A 846 8.17 -13.65 -42.83
C ARG A 846 7.10 -12.69 -43.33
N GLU A 847 6.50 -11.92 -42.42
CA GLU A 847 5.50 -10.89 -42.76
C GLU A 847 6.09 -9.74 -43.58
N GLN A 848 7.36 -9.40 -43.33
CA GLN A 848 8.09 -8.35 -44.05
C GLN A 848 8.73 -8.82 -45.37
N GLU A 849 8.68 -10.12 -45.67
CA GLU A 849 9.37 -10.77 -46.79
C GLU A 849 10.90 -10.53 -46.82
N ASP A 850 11.51 -10.28 -45.65
CA ASP A 850 12.93 -9.93 -45.50
C ASP A 850 13.78 -11.11 -45.00
N PHE A 851 14.28 -11.91 -45.94
CA PHE A 851 15.12 -13.07 -45.64
C PHE A 851 16.54 -12.71 -45.17
N GLU A 852 17.13 -11.65 -45.71
CA GLU A 852 18.48 -11.22 -45.29
C GLU A 852 18.44 -10.66 -43.86
N GLY A 853 17.40 -9.90 -43.51
CA GLY A 853 17.14 -9.45 -42.14
C GLY A 853 16.92 -10.62 -41.17
N PHE A 854 16.19 -11.66 -41.60
CA PHE A 854 16.04 -12.90 -40.84
C PHE A 854 17.39 -13.58 -40.58
N ARG A 855 18.20 -13.81 -41.63
CA ARG A 855 19.51 -14.46 -41.50
C ARG A 855 20.43 -13.68 -40.56
N MET A 856 20.52 -12.37 -40.74
CA MET A 856 21.30 -11.49 -39.86
C MET A 856 20.80 -11.53 -38.42
N SER A 857 19.48 -11.57 -38.22
CA SER A 857 18.90 -11.66 -36.87
C SER A 857 19.18 -13.00 -36.21
N CYS A 858 19.18 -14.12 -36.93
CA CYS A 858 19.60 -15.41 -36.39
C CYS A 858 21.06 -15.38 -35.90
N ILE A 859 21.95 -14.72 -36.66
CA ILE A 859 23.36 -14.58 -36.28
C ILE A 859 23.49 -13.74 -35.01
N VAL A 860 22.88 -12.55 -34.98
CA VAL A 860 22.99 -11.61 -33.84
C VAL A 860 22.38 -12.17 -32.56
N ASN A 861 21.33 -12.98 -32.67
CA ASN A 861 20.58 -13.43 -31.51
C ASN A 861 20.95 -14.83 -31.04
N PHE A 862 21.17 -15.78 -31.95
CA PHE A 862 21.50 -17.16 -31.59
C PHE A 862 22.96 -17.54 -31.87
N GLY A 863 23.75 -16.66 -32.50
CA GLY A 863 25.11 -16.99 -32.90
C GLY A 863 25.18 -18.10 -33.94
N LEU A 864 24.14 -18.23 -34.78
CA LEU A 864 24.02 -19.23 -35.83
C LEU A 864 23.66 -18.59 -37.18
N ASP A 865 24.18 -19.19 -38.24
CA ASP A 865 23.72 -18.95 -39.61
C ASP A 865 22.78 -20.10 -39.99
N SER A 866 21.50 -19.79 -40.23
CA SER A 866 20.46 -20.82 -40.34
C SER A 866 20.59 -21.59 -41.66
N SER A 867 20.29 -22.89 -41.63
CA SER A 867 20.33 -23.73 -42.83
C SER A 867 19.15 -23.51 -43.79
N ILE A 868 18.17 -22.71 -43.39
CA ILE A 868 16.96 -22.43 -44.16
C ILE A 868 17.31 -21.62 -45.42
N ALA A 869 16.96 -22.15 -46.60
CA ALA A 869 17.11 -21.44 -47.86
C ALA A 869 16.03 -20.37 -48.04
N GLU A 870 16.32 -19.31 -48.81
CA GLU A 870 15.37 -18.22 -49.08
C GLU A 870 14.05 -18.73 -49.69
N GLU A 871 14.12 -19.73 -50.58
CA GLU A 871 12.93 -20.33 -51.17
C GLU A 871 12.07 -21.06 -50.14
N ASP A 872 12.69 -21.77 -49.21
CA ASP A 872 12.01 -22.52 -48.16
C ASP A 872 11.44 -21.56 -47.12
N PHE A 873 12.17 -20.51 -46.77
CA PHE A 873 11.64 -19.40 -45.96
C PHE A 873 10.42 -18.77 -46.63
N LYS A 874 10.39 -18.68 -47.98
CA LYS A 874 9.28 -18.12 -48.78
C LYS A 874 8.07 -19.03 -48.98
N LYS A 875 8.24 -20.35 -48.96
CA LYS A 875 7.16 -21.28 -49.37
C LYS A 875 6.74 -22.29 -48.30
N SER A 876 7.56 -22.51 -47.28
CA SER A 876 7.28 -23.51 -46.25
C SER A 876 6.23 -23.07 -45.25
N ASP A 877 5.70 -24.06 -44.55
CA ASP A 877 4.80 -23.88 -43.41
C ASP A 877 5.52 -23.15 -42.27
N LEU A 878 4.85 -22.15 -41.69
CA LEU A 878 5.41 -21.30 -40.65
C LEU A 878 5.85 -22.10 -39.42
N ASN A 879 5.03 -23.05 -38.95
CA ASN A 879 5.34 -23.81 -37.75
C ASN A 879 6.55 -24.72 -37.96
N LYS A 880 6.70 -25.29 -39.15
CA LYS A 880 7.90 -26.07 -39.50
C LYS A 880 9.17 -25.23 -39.53
N LEU A 881 9.10 -24.01 -40.06
CA LEU A 881 10.23 -23.08 -40.05
C LEU A 881 10.61 -22.71 -38.61
N ILE A 882 9.62 -22.41 -37.78
CA ILE A 882 9.83 -22.10 -36.35
C ILE A 882 10.50 -23.27 -35.63
N GLU A 883 9.99 -24.49 -35.81
CA GLU A 883 10.54 -25.71 -35.21
C GLU A 883 11.99 -25.95 -35.68
N GLN A 884 12.29 -25.73 -36.96
CA GLN A 884 13.63 -25.88 -37.51
C GLN A 884 14.62 -24.87 -36.90
N VAL A 885 14.27 -23.58 -36.88
CA VAL A 885 15.13 -22.54 -36.27
C VAL A 885 15.35 -22.81 -34.79
N TYR A 886 14.30 -23.21 -34.08
CA TYR A 886 14.37 -23.57 -32.66
C TYR A 886 15.33 -24.74 -32.41
N ASN A 887 15.25 -25.80 -33.19
CA ASN A 887 16.14 -26.96 -33.08
C ASN A 887 17.61 -26.58 -33.39
N GLU A 888 17.84 -25.80 -34.46
CA GLU A 888 19.18 -25.30 -34.79
C GLU A 888 19.77 -24.44 -33.66
N ALA A 889 18.95 -23.55 -33.07
CA ALA A 889 19.37 -22.67 -31.98
C ALA A 889 19.70 -23.42 -30.69
N THR A 890 18.85 -24.37 -30.29
CA THR A 890 19.06 -25.16 -29.07
C THR A 890 20.25 -26.10 -29.19
N GLU A 891 20.48 -26.69 -30.37
CA GLU A 891 21.67 -27.49 -30.65
C GLU A 891 22.95 -26.63 -30.56
N ARG A 892 22.95 -25.46 -31.22
CA ARG A 892 24.07 -24.51 -31.17
C ARG A 892 24.38 -24.06 -29.74
N TYR A 893 23.36 -23.76 -28.95
CA TYR A 893 23.52 -23.36 -27.55
C TYR A 893 24.11 -24.51 -26.70
N THR A 894 23.69 -25.75 -26.95
CA THR A 894 24.24 -26.92 -26.26
C THR A 894 25.73 -27.11 -26.57
N GLN A 895 26.11 -26.99 -27.86
CA GLN A 895 27.51 -27.01 -28.27
C GLN A 895 28.32 -25.89 -27.61
N HIS A 896 27.76 -24.67 -27.56
CA HIS A 896 28.38 -23.52 -26.90
C HIS A 896 28.67 -23.77 -25.41
N LYS A 897 27.72 -24.37 -24.69
CA LYS A 897 27.93 -24.76 -23.28
C LYS A 897 29.09 -25.73 -23.11
N GLU A 898 29.20 -26.74 -23.96
CA GLU A 898 30.31 -27.70 -23.90
C GLU A 898 31.67 -27.03 -24.16
N GLU A 899 31.73 -26.05 -25.07
CA GLU A 899 32.95 -25.27 -25.34
C GLU A 899 33.37 -24.46 -24.11
N ILE A 900 32.44 -23.79 -23.46
CA ILE A 900 32.67 -23.08 -22.19
C ILE A 900 33.18 -24.05 -21.11
N HIS A 901 32.58 -25.24 -20.99
CA HIS A 901 33.02 -26.25 -20.02
C HIS A 901 34.47 -26.69 -20.26
N LYS A 902 34.82 -26.98 -21.52
CA LYS A 902 36.18 -27.39 -21.92
C LYS A 902 37.22 -26.32 -21.59
N GLN A 903 36.86 -25.03 -21.73
CA GLN A 903 37.74 -23.90 -21.40
C GLN A 903 37.84 -23.66 -19.87
N ALA A 904 36.73 -23.76 -19.14
CA ALA A 904 36.68 -23.43 -17.72
C ALA A 904 37.32 -24.51 -16.82
N ILE A 905 37.12 -25.79 -17.12
CA ILE A 905 37.51 -26.90 -16.22
C ILE A 905 39.01 -26.93 -15.89
N PRO A 906 39.95 -26.74 -16.85
CA PRO A 906 41.38 -26.66 -16.53
C PRO A 906 41.70 -25.55 -15.53
N VAL A 907 40.99 -24.43 -15.61
CA VAL A 907 41.18 -23.27 -14.73
C VAL A 907 40.70 -23.57 -13.32
N PHE A 908 39.50 -24.16 -13.17
CA PHE A 908 38.96 -24.60 -11.87
C PHE A 908 39.86 -25.65 -11.21
N LYS A 909 40.38 -26.63 -11.99
CA LYS A 909 41.35 -27.61 -11.49
C LYS A 909 42.62 -26.94 -11.00
N ASN A 910 43.15 -25.98 -11.75
CA ASN A 910 44.36 -25.25 -11.37
C ASN A 910 44.15 -24.49 -10.04
N ILE A 911 43.03 -23.76 -9.89
CA ILE A 911 42.68 -23.05 -8.65
C ILE A 911 42.66 -24.01 -7.45
N ARG A 912 42.02 -25.18 -7.59
CA ARG A 912 41.96 -26.19 -6.52
C ARG A 912 43.35 -26.71 -6.13
N VAL A 913 44.28 -26.82 -7.09
CA VAL A 913 45.66 -27.27 -6.85
C VAL A 913 46.52 -26.16 -6.24
N THR A 914 46.40 -24.91 -6.69
CA THR A 914 47.27 -23.80 -6.23
C THR A 914 46.82 -23.17 -4.91
N GLN A 915 45.51 -23.07 -4.67
CA GLN A 915 44.97 -22.31 -3.54
C GLN A 915 44.39 -23.21 -2.43
N GLY A 916 44.32 -24.54 -2.61
CA GLY A 916 43.95 -25.49 -1.56
C GLY A 916 42.43 -25.63 -1.31
N SER A 917 42.05 -26.40 -0.28
CA SER A 917 40.67 -26.86 -0.03
C SER A 917 39.74 -25.84 0.65
N HIS A 918 40.20 -24.62 0.94
CA HIS A 918 39.40 -23.62 1.66
C HIS A 918 38.51 -22.76 0.75
N ILE A 919 38.70 -22.84 -0.58
CA ILE A 919 37.90 -22.06 -1.54
C ILE A 919 36.65 -22.85 -1.92
N GLU A 920 35.50 -22.30 -1.53
CA GLU A 920 34.19 -22.86 -1.83
C GLU A 920 33.60 -22.27 -3.12
N ASN A 921 33.70 -20.96 -3.33
CA ASN A 921 33.11 -20.25 -4.46
C ASN A 921 34.14 -19.41 -5.23
N VAL A 922 33.99 -19.36 -6.55
CA VAL A 922 34.85 -18.63 -7.48
C VAL A 922 34.02 -17.64 -8.29
N VAL A 923 34.48 -16.39 -8.42
CA VAL A 923 33.87 -15.41 -9.32
C VAL A 923 34.44 -15.59 -10.73
N VAL A 924 33.58 -15.89 -11.69
CA VAL A 924 33.92 -16.06 -13.11
C VAL A 924 33.32 -14.90 -13.91
N PRO A 925 34.15 -14.07 -14.56
CA PRO A 925 33.66 -13.04 -15.46
C PRO A 925 33.22 -13.65 -16.80
N PHE A 926 32.06 -13.24 -17.29
CA PHE A 926 31.53 -13.57 -18.61
C PHE A 926 31.22 -12.28 -19.37
N THR A 927 31.37 -12.32 -20.70
CA THR A 927 30.99 -11.21 -21.57
C THR A 927 30.48 -11.70 -22.92
N ASP A 928 29.52 -10.97 -23.50
CA ASP A 928 29.06 -11.13 -24.89
C ASP A 928 29.73 -10.11 -25.84
N GLY A 929 30.74 -9.37 -25.37
CA GLY A 929 31.41 -8.27 -26.07
C GLY A 929 30.76 -6.89 -25.86
N ARG A 930 29.56 -6.82 -25.28
CA ARG A 930 28.85 -5.56 -24.97
C ARG A 930 28.60 -5.41 -23.48
N LYS A 931 28.06 -6.44 -22.85
CA LYS A 931 27.75 -6.57 -21.43
C LYS A 931 28.78 -7.51 -20.79
N GLY A 932 29.15 -7.23 -19.54
CA GLY A 932 29.98 -8.10 -18.72
C GLY A 932 29.25 -8.43 -17.42
N LEU A 933 29.29 -9.69 -16.99
CA LEU A 933 28.78 -10.08 -15.67
C LEU A 933 29.78 -10.94 -14.91
N ASN A 934 29.70 -10.86 -13.59
CA ASN A 934 30.44 -11.71 -12.68
C ASN A 934 29.52 -12.79 -12.12
N VAL A 935 29.81 -14.05 -12.42
CA VAL A 935 29.02 -15.21 -11.99
C VAL A 935 29.74 -15.87 -10.82
N LEU A 936 29.03 -16.10 -9.71
CA LEU A 936 29.55 -16.86 -8.59
C LEU A 936 29.24 -18.34 -8.80
N ALA A 937 30.26 -19.19 -8.90
CA ALA A 937 30.10 -20.63 -9.10
C ALA A 937 30.80 -21.43 -7.98
N ASN A 938 30.16 -22.51 -7.52
CA ASN A 938 30.73 -23.39 -6.50
C ASN A 938 31.81 -24.31 -7.09
N LEU A 939 33.04 -24.20 -6.58
CA LEU A 939 34.22 -24.87 -7.12
C LEU A 939 34.08 -26.40 -7.12
N ASP A 940 33.63 -26.99 -6.01
CA ASP A 940 33.47 -28.45 -5.88
C ASP A 940 32.39 -28.99 -6.80
N LYS A 941 31.21 -28.36 -6.79
CA LYS A 941 30.10 -28.75 -7.68
C LYS A 941 30.51 -28.63 -9.14
N THR A 942 31.13 -27.53 -9.55
CA THR A 942 31.58 -27.34 -10.94
C THR A 942 32.57 -28.43 -11.38
N LEU A 943 33.49 -28.85 -10.51
CA LEU A 943 34.43 -29.93 -10.82
C LEU A 943 33.74 -31.30 -10.87
N GLN A 944 32.83 -31.59 -9.95
CA GLN A 944 32.08 -32.85 -9.89
C GLN A 944 31.13 -33.01 -11.09
N THR A 945 30.52 -31.92 -11.55
CA THR A 945 29.59 -31.92 -12.69
C THR A 945 30.27 -31.62 -14.02
N ASN A 946 31.61 -31.62 -14.07
CA ASN A 946 32.40 -31.33 -15.27
C ASN A 946 31.99 -30.02 -16.01
N GLY A 947 31.61 -28.98 -15.27
CA GLY A 947 31.29 -27.65 -15.81
C GLY A 947 29.81 -27.28 -15.79
N ALA A 948 28.89 -28.24 -15.64
CA ALA A 948 27.45 -27.96 -15.70
C ALA A 948 26.97 -26.93 -14.67
N GLU A 949 27.47 -26.97 -13.42
CA GLU A 949 27.13 -25.97 -12.39
C GLU A 949 27.51 -24.55 -12.81
N LEU A 950 28.60 -24.35 -13.54
CA LEU A 950 29.01 -23.03 -14.01
C LEU A 950 28.01 -22.46 -15.03
N SER A 951 27.52 -23.29 -15.96
CA SER A 951 26.46 -22.90 -16.89
C SER A 951 25.15 -22.61 -16.17
N ASN A 952 24.76 -23.43 -15.20
CA ASN A 952 23.55 -23.18 -14.41
C ASN A 952 23.66 -21.86 -13.62
N ALA A 953 24.83 -21.57 -13.03
CA ALA A 953 25.07 -20.32 -12.33
C ALA A 953 25.03 -19.11 -13.28
N LEU A 954 25.58 -19.26 -14.50
CA LEU A 954 25.50 -18.25 -15.55
C LEU A 954 24.03 -17.99 -15.94
N GLU A 955 23.29 -19.04 -16.27
CA GLU A 955 21.86 -19.00 -16.62
C GLU A 955 21.04 -18.29 -15.54
N LYS A 956 21.22 -18.66 -14.26
CA LYS A 956 20.54 -17.99 -13.13
C LYS A 956 20.86 -16.50 -13.07
N THR A 957 22.14 -16.16 -13.12
CA THR A 957 22.59 -14.79 -12.88
C THR A 957 22.17 -13.85 -14.01
N ILE A 958 22.27 -14.29 -15.28
CA ILE A 958 21.84 -13.46 -16.41
C ILE A 958 20.32 -13.32 -16.46
N THR A 959 19.56 -14.40 -16.23
CA THR A 959 18.10 -14.34 -16.23
C THR A 959 17.61 -13.40 -15.14
N LEU A 960 18.17 -13.48 -13.93
CA LEU A 960 17.81 -12.58 -12.84
C LEU A 960 18.14 -11.12 -13.16
N ALA A 961 19.34 -10.84 -13.66
CA ALA A 961 19.79 -9.49 -13.99
C ALA A 961 18.93 -8.84 -15.09
N VAL A 962 18.65 -9.57 -16.17
CA VAL A 962 17.83 -9.06 -17.29
C VAL A 962 16.38 -8.85 -16.84
N ILE A 963 15.79 -9.78 -16.09
CA ILE A 963 14.43 -9.61 -15.56
C ILE A 963 14.35 -8.37 -14.67
N ASP A 964 15.28 -8.21 -13.73
CA ASP A 964 15.25 -7.09 -12.79
C ASP A 964 15.42 -5.74 -13.52
N ASP A 965 16.33 -5.64 -14.48
CA ASP A 965 16.53 -4.42 -15.28
C ASP A 965 15.32 -4.07 -16.15
N SER A 966 14.79 -5.02 -16.92
CA SER A 966 13.62 -4.79 -17.76
C SER A 966 12.36 -4.49 -16.95
N TRP A 967 12.19 -5.14 -15.80
CA TRP A 967 11.05 -4.90 -14.91
C TRP A 967 11.08 -3.50 -14.28
N LYS A 968 12.27 -3.02 -13.87
CA LYS A 968 12.42 -1.64 -13.36
C LYS A 968 12.02 -0.59 -14.41
N GLU A 969 12.49 -0.74 -15.64
CA GLU A 969 12.11 0.17 -16.74
C GLU A 969 10.62 0.08 -17.07
N HIS A 970 10.05 -1.13 -17.04
CA HIS A 970 8.61 -1.32 -17.24
C HIS A 970 7.78 -0.65 -16.14
N LEU A 971 8.16 -0.76 -14.87
CA LEU A 971 7.47 -0.07 -13.77
C LEU A 971 7.43 1.45 -13.98
N ARG A 972 8.52 2.03 -14.46
CA ARG A 972 8.58 3.46 -14.80
C ARG A 972 7.63 3.80 -15.94
N ALA A 973 7.67 3.04 -17.04
CA ALA A 973 6.76 3.25 -18.17
C ALA A 973 5.28 3.10 -17.77
N MET A 974 4.98 2.23 -16.82
CA MET A 974 3.64 2.02 -16.28
C MET A 974 3.15 3.19 -15.40
N ASP A 975 4.05 3.83 -14.65
CA ASP A 975 3.74 5.06 -13.90
C ASP A 975 3.42 6.22 -14.87
N ASP A 976 4.21 6.39 -15.92
CA ASP A 976 3.99 7.41 -16.96
C ASP A 976 2.68 7.16 -17.74
N LEU A 977 2.39 5.89 -18.06
CA LEU A 977 1.16 5.49 -18.73
C LEU A 977 -0.07 5.79 -17.86
N LYS A 978 0.01 5.54 -16.55
CA LYS A 978 -1.10 5.81 -15.62
C LYS A 978 -1.49 7.29 -15.61
N GLN A 979 -0.50 8.19 -15.73
CA GLN A 979 -0.73 9.64 -15.79
C GLN A 979 -1.27 10.07 -17.15
N SER A 980 -0.64 9.63 -18.25
CA SER A 980 -1.00 10.06 -19.60
C SER A 980 -2.44 9.66 -19.99
N VAL A 981 -2.87 8.46 -19.59
CA VAL A 981 -4.20 7.93 -19.93
C VAL A 981 -5.36 8.70 -19.27
N GLN A 982 -5.11 9.51 -18.24
CA GLN A 982 -6.16 10.37 -17.67
C GLN A 982 -6.71 11.38 -18.69
N THR A 983 -5.89 11.78 -19.68
CA THR A 983 -6.32 12.68 -20.76
C THR A 983 -7.31 12.03 -21.73
N ALA A 984 -7.40 10.68 -21.77
CA ALA A 984 -8.31 9.94 -22.65
C ALA A 984 -9.80 10.20 -22.36
N TYR A 985 -10.13 10.70 -21.17
CA TYR A 985 -11.48 11.14 -20.83
C TYR A 985 -11.99 12.25 -21.78
N LEU A 986 -11.08 13.08 -22.33
CA LEU A 986 -11.41 14.11 -23.32
C LEU A 986 -11.97 13.52 -24.61
N GLU A 987 -11.61 12.27 -24.95
CA GLU A 987 -12.11 11.54 -26.12
C GLU A 987 -13.38 10.70 -25.86
N GLN A 988 -14.00 10.83 -24.67
CA GLN A 988 -15.14 10.00 -24.23
C GLN A 988 -14.85 8.48 -24.19
N LYS A 989 -13.58 8.10 -24.05
CA LYS A 989 -13.16 6.71 -23.82
C LYS A 989 -12.93 6.48 -22.32
N ASP A 990 -13.08 5.24 -21.87
CA ASP A 990 -12.76 4.85 -20.49
C ASP A 990 -11.23 4.76 -20.32
N PRO A 991 -10.60 5.62 -19.47
CA PRO A 991 -9.16 5.57 -19.21
C PRO A 991 -8.68 4.19 -18.75
N LEU A 992 -9.46 3.45 -17.96
CA LEU A 992 -9.03 2.14 -17.47
C LEU A 992 -8.92 1.11 -18.60
N VAL A 993 -9.78 1.19 -19.61
CA VAL A 993 -9.74 0.28 -20.77
C VAL A 993 -8.51 0.55 -21.62
N ILE A 994 -8.21 1.84 -21.88
CA ILE A 994 -7.00 2.23 -22.62
C ILE A 994 -5.76 1.82 -21.85
N TYR A 995 -5.71 2.07 -20.53
CA TYR A 995 -4.61 1.64 -19.68
C TYR A 995 -4.39 0.13 -19.77
N LYS A 996 -5.45 -0.69 -19.69
CA LYS A 996 -5.34 -2.16 -19.81
C LYS A 996 -4.74 -2.60 -21.15
N MET A 997 -5.16 -1.99 -22.25
CA MET A 997 -4.67 -2.33 -23.59
C MET A 997 -3.20 -1.94 -23.77
N GLU A 998 -2.85 -0.70 -23.42
CA GLU A 998 -1.47 -0.20 -23.54
C GLU A 998 -0.54 -0.92 -22.56
N ALA A 999 -0.96 -1.15 -21.32
CA ALA A 999 -0.20 -1.90 -20.32
C ALA A 999 0.11 -3.32 -20.79
N TYR A 1000 -0.87 -3.99 -21.42
CA TYR A 1000 -0.68 -5.32 -21.97
C TYR A 1000 0.33 -5.32 -23.12
N ASN A 1001 0.25 -4.34 -24.02
CA ASN A 1001 1.20 -4.20 -25.13
C ASN A 1001 2.63 -3.93 -24.63
N GLN A 1002 2.80 -3.00 -23.69
CA GLN A 1002 4.10 -2.71 -23.07
C GLN A 1002 4.67 -3.96 -22.38
N PHE A 1003 3.84 -4.67 -21.60
CA PHE A 1003 4.28 -5.89 -20.93
C PHE A 1003 4.65 -7.02 -21.91
N ARG A 1004 3.91 -7.18 -23.00
CA ARG A 1004 4.23 -8.15 -24.05
C ARG A 1004 5.57 -7.83 -24.70
N ASN A 1005 5.82 -6.56 -25.02
CA ASN A 1005 7.08 -6.11 -25.61
C ASN A 1005 8.24 -6.31 -24.62
N MET A 1006 8.07 -5.92 -23.35
CA MET A 1006 9.04 -6.17 -22.30
C MET A 1006 9.40 -7.67 -22.20
N ASN A 1007 8.42 -8.58 -22.23
CA ASN A 1007 8.71 -10.01 -22.19
C ASN A 1007 9.47 -10.50 -23.42
N ALA A 1008 9.17 -9.98 -24.61
CA ALA A 1008 9.90 -10.30 -25.83
C ALA A 1008 11.36 -9.83 -25.75
N ASP A 1009 11.58 -8.62 -25.24
CA ASP A 1009 12.92 -8.04 -25.03
C ASP A 1009 13.71 -8.83 -23.98
N VAL A 1010 13.08 -9.21 -22.86
CA VAL A 1010 13.70 -10.08 -21.84
C VAL A 1010 14.14 -11.42 -22.45
N ASN A 1011 13.27 -12.07 -23.21
CA ASN A 1011 13.61 -13.35 -23.85
C ASN A 1011 14.78 -13.18 -24.82
N LYS A 1012 14.77 -12.11 -25.63
CA LYS A 1012 15.83 -11.78 -26.57
C LYS A 1012 17.16 -11.52 -25.87
N ASP A 1013 17.17 -10.70 -24.83
CA ASP A 1013 18.39 -10.33 -24.11
C ASP A 1013 19.01 -11.54 -23.38
N ILE A 1014 18.18 -12.40 -22.78
CA ILE A 1014 18.65 -13.65 -22.16
C ILE A 1014 19.28 -14.57 -23.21
N VAL A 1015 18.57 -14.86 -24.30
CA VAL A 1015 19.03 -15.80 -25.33
C VAL A 1015 20.27 -15.27 -26.05
N SER A 1016 20.28 -13.98 -26.41
CA SER A 1016 21.41 -13.34 -27.08
C SER A 1016 22.67 -13.39 -26.21
N PHE A 1017 22.56 -13.03 -24.92
CA PHE A 1017 23.69 -13.10 -24.01
C PHE A 1017 24.20 -14.53 -23.83
N LEU A 1018 23.30 -15.49 -23.59
CA LEU A 1018 23.67 -16.89 -23.39
C LEU A 1018 24.38 -17.47 -24.62
N SER A 1019 23.89 -17.16 -25.82
CA SER A 1019 24.43 -17.67 -27.09
C SER A 1019 25.80 -17.07 -27.46
N HIS A 1020 26.10 -15.86 -27.00
CA HIS A 1020 27.37 -15.16 -27.29
C HIS A 1020 28.32 -15.09 -26.10
N SER A 1021 27.92 -15.64 -24.95
CA SER A 1021 28.71 -15.57 -23.72
C SER A 1021 30.09 -16.20 -23.91
N SER A 1022 31.13 -15.51 -23.45
CA SER A 1022 32.50 -15.97 -23.55
C SER A 1022 33.28 -15.64 -22.28
N LEU A 1023 34.31 -16.45 -22.01
CA LEU A 1023 35.27 -16.18 -20.95
C LEU A 1023 36.34 -15.21 -21.49
N PRO A 1024 36.71 -14.14 -20.77
CA PRO A 1024 37.76 -13.23 -21.20
C PRO A 1024 39.07 -13.99 -21.47
N ILE A 1025 39.65 -13.77 -22.67
CA ILE A 1025 40.93 -14.36 -23.05
C ILE A 1025 42.02 -13.75 -22.16
N GLN A 1026 42.81 -14.61 -21.50
CA GLN A 1026 43.92 -14.21 -20.63
C GLN A 1026 45.02 -13.44 -21.40
N GLN A 1027 44.85 -12.13 -21.55
CA GLN A 1027 45.95 -11.18 -21.66
C GLN A 1027 45.78 -10.18 -20.51
N GLU A 1028 46.76 -10.15 -19.61
CA GLU A 1028 46.83 -9.35 -18.36
C GLU A 1028 46.04 -9.88 -17.14
N SER A 1029 46.70 -10.76 -16.38
CA SER A 1029 46.79 -10.73 -14.90
C SER A 1029 45.58 -10.27 -14.07
N ALA A 1030 44.36 -10.69 -14.38
CA ALA A 1030 43.28 -10.72 -13.40
C ALA A 1030 43.18 -12.15 -12.85
N PRO A 1031 43.78 -12.46 -11.68
CA PRO A 1031 43.54 -13.76 -11.05
C PRO A 1031 42.05 -13.90 -10.75
N LEU A 1032 41.44 -15.01 -11.14
CA LEU A 1032 40.13 -15.43 -10.61
C LEU A 1032 40.26 -15.41 -9.08
N LYS A 1033 39.50 -14.53 -8.43
CA LYS A 1033 39.57 -14.29 -6.99
C LYS A 1033 38.58 -15.21 -6.27
N GLU A 1034 38.92 -15.59 -5.05
CA GLU A 1034 37.97 -16.14 -4.10
C GLU A 1034 36.75 -15.21 -4.02
N GLY A 1035 35.57 -15.77 -4.29
CA GLY A 1035 34.32 -15.04 -4.33
C GLY A 1035 33.57 -15.17 -3.02
N ARG A 1036 33.28 -14.05 -2.36
CA ARG A 1036 32.27 -14.03 -1.31
C ARG A 1036 30.94 -13.63 -1.92
N GLN A 1037 29.88 -14.34 -1.54
CA GLN A 1037 28.51 -13.96 -1.87
C GLN A 1037 28.26 -12.55 -1.29
N GLN A 1038 28.05 -11.57 -2.16
CA GLN A 1038 27.69 -10.22 -1.74
C GLN A 1038 26.19 -10.18 -1.51
N LYS A 1039 25.78 -9.67 -0.34
CA LYS A 1039 24.36 -9.39 -0.06
C LYS A 1039 23.89 -8.25 -0.96
N THR A 1040 22.60 -8.27 -1.30
CA THR A 1040 21.96 -7.17 -2.02
C THR A 1040 22.07 -5.89 -1.20
N ASP A 1041 22.65 -4.85 -1.79
CA ASP A 1041 22.77 -3.55 -1.14
C ASP A 1041 21.45 -2.78 -1.24
N MET A 1042 20.74 -2.71 -0.12
CA MET A 1042 19.47 -2.00 0.00
C MET A 1042 19.62 -0.62 0.66
N SER A 1043 20.84 -0.15 0.95
CA SER A 1043 21.04 1.07 1.76
C SER A 1043 20.55 2.34 1.07
N ASN A 1044 20.55 2.36 -0.27
CA ASN A 1044 20.14 3.50 -1.09
C ASN A 1044 18.66 3.46 -1.48
N MET A 1045 17.92 2.42 -1.07
CA MET A 1045 16.50 2.30 -1.35
C MET A 1045 15.70 3.03 -0.27
N ARG A 1046 14.70 3.80 -0.69
CA ARG A 1046 13.77 4.50 0.20
C ARG A 1046 12.39 3.83 0.07
N ALA A 1047 11.89 3.32 1.18
CA ALA A 1047 10.51 2.85 1.29
C ALA A 1047 9.61 4.03 1.65
N ASN A 1048 8.43 4.12 1.05
CA ASN A 1048 7.46 5.16 1.36
C ASN A 1048 6.73 4.90 2.71
N LYS A 1049 7.42 4.33 3.70
CA LYS A 1049 6.83 3.93 4.98
C LYS A 1049 6.20 5.11 5.73
N GLU A 1050 6.98 6.18 5.90
CA GLU A 1050 6.50 7.42 6.52
C GLU A 1050 5.40 8.09 5.67
N GLU A 1051 5.31 7.74 4.38
CA GLU A 1051 4.18 8.11 3.53
C GLU A 1051 2.92 7.38 3.89
N VAL A 1052 2.99 6.05 3.97
CA VAL A 1052 1.82 5.22 4.23
C VAL A 1052 1.35 5.37 5.69
N ASP A 1053 2.28 5.43 6.64
CA ASP A 1053 1.99 5.62 8.07
C ASP A 1053 1.26 6.95 8.34
N ALA A 1054 1.59 8.03 7.61
CA ALA A 1054 0.88 9.30 7.71
C ALA A 1054 -0.32 9.43 6.74
N ALA A 1055 -0.33 8.70 5.62
CA ALA A 1055 -1.47 8.65 4.68
C ALA A 1055 -2.66 7.85 5.20
N GLY A 1056 -2.46 7.00 6.21
CA GLY A 1056 -3.53 6.41 7.02
C GLY A 1056 -4.50 7.45 7.59
N GLU A 1057 -4.12 8.73 7.62
CA GLU A 1057 -4.95 9.84 8.08
C GLU A 1057 -5.62 10.62 6.91
N ASP A 1058 -4.94 11.19 5.90
CA ASP A 1058 -5.55 12.35 5.18
C ASP A 1058 -5.50 12.43 3.62
N TYR A 1059 -5.58 11.32 2.87
CA TYR A 1059 -5.76 11.43 1.39
C TYR A 1059 -7.20 11.79 0.95
N ALA A 1060 -7.82 12.78 1.58
CA ALA A 1060 -8.97 13.47 1.01
C ALA A 1060 -8.44 14.70 0.24
N ALA A 1061 -8.54 14.63 -1.09
CA ALA A 1061 -8.27 15.70 -2.05
C ALA A 1061 -6.82 15.89 -2.53
N ASN A 1062 -6.41 15.08 -3.52
CA ASN A 1062 -5.59 15.62 -4.63
C ASN A 1062 -5.76 14.88 -5.97
N GLU A 1063 -6.98 14.41 -6.26
CA GLU A 1063 -7.44 14.17 -7.63
C GLU A 1063 -8.85 14.78 -7.75
N LYS A 1064 -8.95 16.04 -8.17
CA LYS A 1064 -10.25 16.62 -8.56
C LYS A 1064 -10.59 16.12 -9.97
N ASP A 1065 -11.06 14.88 -10.06
CA ASP A 1065 -11.86 14.48 -11.20
C ASP A 1065 -13.19 15.26 -11.16
N LYS A 1066 -13.57 15.84 -12.30
CA LYS A 1066 -14.87 16.50 -12.46
C LYS A 1066 -15.97 15.51 -12.04
N MET A 1067 -16.95 15.96 -11.25
CA MET A 1067 -18.19 15.21 -11.01
C MET A 1067 -18.84 14.89 -12.36
N VAL A 1068 -18.57 13.71 -12.89
CA VAL A 1068 -19.34 13.13 -13.99
C VAL A 1068 -20.71 12.76 -13.40
N PRO A 1069 -21.83 13.10 -14.05
CA PRO A 1069 -23.10 12.54 -13.65
C PRO A 1069 -22.97 11.01 -13.69
N VAL A 1070 -23.20 10.37 -12.53
CA VAL A 1070 -23.18 8.91 -12.39
C VAL A 1070 -24.07 8.32 -13.48
N SER A 1071 -23.45 7.71 -14.50
CA SER A 1071 -24.13 6.78 -15.37
C SER A 1071 -24.44 5.57 -14.51
N VAL A 1072 -25.67 5.54 -14.00
CA VAL A 1072 -26.21 4.37 -13.32
C VAL A 1072 -26.13 3.23 -14.34
N GLY A 1073 -25.24 2.26 -14.11
CA GLY A 1073 -25.19 1.05 -14.93
C GLY A 1073 -26.59 0.46 -15.09
N PRO A 1074 -26.86 -0.28 -16.19
CA PRO A 1074 -28.22 -0.69 -16.54
C PRO A 1074 -28.90 -1.36 -15.35
N LYS A 1075 -29.96 -0.71 -14.83
CA LYS A 1075 -30.79 -1.25 -13.76
C LYS A 1075 -31.32 -2.61 -14.24
N ILE A 1076 -31.00 -3.67 -13.50
CA ILE A 1076 -31.50 -5.03 -13.78
C ILE A 1076 -33.02 -4.97 -13.80
N GLY A 1077 -33.61 -5.21 -14.97
CA GLY A 1077 -35.05 -5.21 -15.15
C GLY A 1077 -35.68 -6.32 -14.33
N ARG A 1078 -36.91 -6.10 -13.83
CA ARG A 1078 -37.65 -7.09 -13.02
C ARG A 1078 -37.72 -8.49 -13.67
N ASN A 1079 -37.62 -8.57 -15.00
CA ASN A 1079 -37.70 -9.82 -15.75
C ASN A 1079 -36.35 -10.40 -16.19
N ASP A 1080 -35.23 -9.72 -15.92
CA ASP A 1080 -33.89 -10.17 -16.31
C ASP A 1080 -33.40 -11.30 -15.38
N PRO A 1081 -32.46 -12.15 -15.83
CA PRO A 1081 -31.82 -13.15 -14.99
C PRO A 1081 -31.18 -12.48 -13.77
N CYS A 1082 -31.44 -13.03 -12.58
CA CYS A 1082 -30.89 -12.48 -11.36
C CYS A 1082 -29.37 -12.71 -11.31
N PRO A 1083 -28.55 -11.67 -11.04
CA PRO A 1083 -27.08 -11.74 -11.10
C PRO A 1083 -26.45 -12.67 -10.06
N CYS A 1084 -27.23 -13.16 -9.08
CA CYS A 1084 -26.79 -14.16 -8.12
C CYS A 1084 -26.62 -15.59 -8.69
N GLY A 1085 -26.84 -15.77 -10.00
CA GLY A 1085 -26.67 -17.08 -10.66
C GLY A 1085 -27.78 -18.10 -10.35
N SER A 1086 -28.86 -17.69 -9.67
CA SER A 1086 -29.93 -18.61 -9.24
C SER A 1086 -30.83 -19.14 -10.37
N GLY A 1087 -30.58 -18.77 -11.63
CA GLY A 1087 -31.43 -19.10 -12.79
C GLY A 1087 -32.85 -18.49 -12.78
N LYS A 1088 -33.18 -17.63 -11.81
CA LYS A 1088 -34.51 -17.02 -11.65
C LYS A 1088 -34.51 -15.58 -12.13
N LYS A 1089 -35.68 -15.06 -12.55
CA LYS A 1089 -35.86 -13.63 -12.87
C LYS A 1089 -35.68 -12.76 -11.61
N TYR A 1090 -35.11 -11.56 -11.77
CA TYR A 1090 -34.77 -10.65 -10.68
C TYR A 1090 -35.94 -10.43 -9.70
N LYS A 1091 -37.17 -10.21 -10.19
CA LYS A 1091 -38.39 -10.05 -9.35
C LYS A 1091 -38.77 -11.26 -8.48
N HIS A 1092 -38.25 -12.44 -8.78
CA HIS A 1092 -38.49 -13.68 -8.04
C HIS A 1092 -37.29 -14.10 -7.18
N CYS A 1093 -36.27 -13.23 -7.11
CA CYS A 1093 -35.07 -13.41 -6.33
C CYS A 1093 -34.73 -12.09 -5.61
N HIS A 1094 -33.61 -11.43 -5.92
CA HIS A 1094 -33.16 -10.21 -5.22
C HIS A 1094 -34.07 -8.99 -5.41
N GLY A 1095 -34.89 -8.96 -6.46
CA GLY A 1095 -35.92 -7.94 -6.69
C GLY A 1095 -37.28 -8.25 -6.06
N LYS A 1096 -37.36 -9.26 -5.18
CA LYS A 1096 -38.61 -9.60 -4.47
C LYS A 1096 -38.89 -8.62 -3.32
N ASP A 1097 -37.84 -8.02 -2.78
CA ASP A 1097 -37.87 -7.07 -1.65
C ASP A 1097 -37.32 -5.67 -2.02
N ALA A 1098 -37.08 -5.41 -3.32
CA ALA A 1098 -36.54 -4.14 -3.85
C ALA A 1098 -37.61 -3.19 -4.37
#